data_AF-A0AAJ7DZ08-F1
#
_entry.id   AF-A0AAJ7DZ08-F1
#
_cell.length_a   1.000
_cell.length_b   1.000
_cell.length_c   1.000
_cell.angle_alpha   90.00
_cell.angle_beta   90.00
_cell.angle_gamma   90.00
#
_symmetry.space_group_name_H-M   'P 1'
#
loop_
_entity.id
_entity.type
_entity.pdbx_description
1 polymer ?
#
loop_
_entity_poly.entity_id
_entity_poly.type
_entity_poly.pdbx_seq_one_letter_code
_entity_poly.pdbx_strand_id
1 'polypeptide(L)'
;MMDMEMNADMEREEGSETGGGSNEGSSTGSMYCTLEQNFEQIRNAMKNNRALESYEHEYKRLFESLYQSHRSEDELTKKCKTLQEEVAEGMNKIFDLEKKVEIGEMNIEQLKNEIIEKKKHTDIIHVREQKAQEIIENLRISIAKLTEEINQKSKQLSTEEQLPPTQEKDGLTKENERLLGEVDALKQCLKNAANYNQEIEEKVNETEEKIKSLQETIDQQNNDMLKVQREREKTQSELDNLYEKFIIRSTELQTVDEAYKEMQNNALKQEQLLSDQVMENEKSQKELHKVTQQVMSMKKSSDNLQIKITQIEKELNDKSRLIKDLNKEMHGKQKELERLNLEKENTESKLTKERNLNMKTEENLKRNVTILKNSESEVAGLTKCIESDKKTIEKLNRFKETASKNIKEQEEIIMKLNYEIRVFEQTNRRMQTTEDEMTAAANEMRRHIKKLETDKNKCVIETQELTVKVKDCVDELKLKRLEIADYQKRLHEADNRFRQHQTVFDNIRAERNSFKKNLLLVQEEVVELKAKAKNLNLEINVLKDQLAIKEADLMKQEFLFNKLEKEKDGLKVEITNIRINMSNFREEMEKMKQEEKFLKKTLQEADLTIIKQTKEIELIMNERDIIGTQIVRRNDEISLQYNKMQILTETLAGGEKQYTQRMDEIRTLKLELKNLKLRNAALEKHTSSLNDLRDAVSHLERNLNKERLKVMALEEEVQNPLNIHRWRSLEGTDPDTFELLKKIQILQKRIVKMSTEMINKDKKIREIEKLYTNLRKVLAKQPGPEILVHLNKTRRALRDRGNKMKSLVAELNMAISTEHKFEIDKIKKELNITKAKYFAQKKKNLKPLEYIKQIPATLTVNPNKFHYSGFDVNNPTSKDSTISSTVITQ
;
A
#
# COMPACT_ATOMS: atom_id res chain seq x y z
N MET A 1 -28.53 -28.88 -57.95
CA MET A 1 -27.86 -29.55 -59.07
C MET A 1 -26.55 -28.80 -59.28
N MET A 2 -25.39 -29.43 -59.06
CA MET A 2 -24.84 -30.56 -59.83
C MET A 2 -24.31 -30.03 -61.19
N ASP A 3 -23.01 -30.09 -61.51
CA ASP A 3 -21.93 -30.89 -60.87
C ASP A 3 -20.59 -30.16 -60.67
N MET A 4 -19.88 -30.60 -59.61
CA MET A 4 -18.42 -30.59 -59.53
C MET A 4 -17.94 -31.96 -59.94
N GLU A 5 -16.88 -32.08 -60.74
CA GLU A 5 -15.94 -33.22 -60.79
C GLU A 5 -14.73 -32.81 -61.67
N MET A 6 -13.50 -33.27 -61.47
CA MET A 6 -12.79 -33.68 -60.23
C MET A 6 -11.28 -33.77 -60.55
N ASN A 7 -10.44 -33.86 -59.50
CA ASN A 7 -9.06 -34.39 -59.54
C ASN A 7 -7.98 -33.61 -60.32
N ALA A 8 -6.68 -33.75 -60.01
CA ALA A 8 -6.01 -34.13 -58.76
C ALA A 8 -4.51 -33.77 -58.87
N ASP A 9 -3.81 -33.71 -57.74
CA ASP A 9 -2.39 -33.38 -57.68
C ASP A 9 -1.48 -34.45 -58.31
N MET A 10 -0.41 -33.98 -58.94
CA MET A 10 0.81 -34.76 -59.23
C MET A 10 2.00 -33.79 -59.20
N GLU A 11 2.34 -33.32 -58.01
CA GLU A 11 3.58 -32.55 -57.80
C GLU A 11 4.80 -33.40 -58.18
N ARG A 12 5.71 -32.82 -58.97
CA ARG A 12 7.11 -33.25 -59.03
C ARG A 12 8.03 -32.06 -59.10
N GLU A 13 9.11 -32.17 -58.36
CA GLU A 13 10.21 -31.21 -58.30
C GLU A 13 10.97 -31.18 -59.64
N GLU A 14 11.13 -30.00 -60.23
CA GLU A 14 12.40 -29.60 -60.84
C GLU A 14 12.70 -28.16 -60.41
N GLY A 15 13.88 -27.93 -59.84
CA GLY A 15 14.23 -26.67 -59.18
C GLY A 15 14.78 -25.62 -60.13
N SER A 16 14.59 -24.33 -59.78
CA SER A 16 15.27 -23.20 -60.41
C SER A 16 15.63 -22.14 -59.37
N GLU A 17 16.76 -22.35 -58.68
CA GLU A 17 17.35 -21.36 -57.79
C GLU A 17 18.03 -20.24 -58.60
N THR A 18 17.25 -19.23 -59.03
CA THR A 18 17.81 -17.95 -59.54
C THR A 18 17.12 -16.72 -58.94
N GLY A 19 16.68 -16.81 -57.68
CA GLY A 19 16.25 -15.66 -56.89
C GLY A 19 17.46 -14.84 -56.42
N GLY A 20 17.94 -13.93 -57.27
CA GLY A 20 19.14 -13.12 -57.02
C GLY A 20 19.02 -12.13 -55.86
N GLY A 21 19.19 -12.60 -54.62
CA GLY A 21 19.24 -11.76 -53.44
C GLY A 21 20.39 -10.74 -53.50
N SER A 22 20.04 -9.45 -53.49
CA SER A 22 20.97 -8.32 -53.62
C SER A 22 21.86 -8.15 -52.39
N ASN A 23 22.89 -8.98 -52.26
CA ASN A 23 23.83 -8.97 -51.12
C ASN A 23 24.91 -7.88 -51.27
N GLU A 24 24.51 -6.61 -51.39
CA GLU A 24 25.40 -5.45 -51.25
C GLU A 24 25.75 -5.21 -49.75
N GLY A 25 26.20 -6.27 -49.07
CA GLY A 25 26.39 -6.32 -47.61
C GLY A 25 27.83 -6.31 -47.13
N SER A 26 28.83 -6.08 -47.99
CA SER A 26 30.25 -6.12 -47.59
C SER A 26 31.23 -5.23 -48.37
N SER A 27 30.75 -4.23 -49.12
CA SER A 27 31.65 -3.34 -49.89
C SER A 27 32.47 -2.40 -48.99
N THR A 28 31.85 -1.79 -47.97
CA THR A 28 32.48 -0.82 -47.06
C THR A 28 33.62 -1.41 -46.23
N GLY A 29 33.44 -2.62 -45.69
CA GLY A 29 34.49 -3.31 -44.91
C GLY A 29 35.76 -3.59 -45.72
N SER A 30 35.61 -3.98 -46.99
CA SER A 30 36.74 -4.17 -47.92
C SER A 30 37.51 -2.87 -48.18
N MET A 31 36.78 -1.76 -48.33
CA MET A 31 37.35 -0.43 -48.55
C MET A 31 38.09 0.11 -47.30
N TYR A 32 37.63 -0.25 -46.09
CA TYR A 32 38.30 0.17 -44.86
C TYR A 32 39.52 -0.69 -44.51
N CYS A 33 39.48 -2.01 -44.72
CA CYS A 33 40.65 -2.89 -44.56
C CYS A 33 41.81 -2.48 -45.49
N THR A 34 41.51 -2.03 -46.71
CA THR A 34 42.52 -1.48 -47.62
C THR A 34 43.01 -0.09 -47.18
N LEU A 35 42.16 0.73 -46.55
CA LEU A 35 42.57 2.00 -45.95
C LEU A 35 43.55 1.82 -44.78
N GLU A 36 43.33 0.81 -43.93
CA GLU A 36 44.20 0.46 -42.79
C GLU A 36 45.57 -0.07 -43.25
N GLN A 37 45.59 -0.94 -44.26
CA GLN A 37 46.84 -1.39 -44.90
C GLN A 37 47.63 -0.23 -45.53
N ASN A 38 46.93 0.70 -46.20
CA ASN A 38 47.56 1.89 -46.78
C ASN A 38 48.10 2.83 -45.69
N PHE A 39 47.36 3.03 -44.59
CA PHE A 39 47.83 3.81 -43.44
C PHE A 39 49.13 3.24 -42.87
N GLU A 40 49.21 1.93 -42.67
CA GLU A 40 50.41 1.30 -42.10
C GLU A 40 51.62 1.34 -43.06
N GLN A 41 51.40 1.18 -44.37
CA GLN A 41 52.44 1.38 -45.39
C GLN A 41 52.96 2.82 -45.40
N ILE A 42 52.07 3.82 -45.45
CA ILE A 42 52.43 5.25 -45.48
C ILE A 42 53.13 5.64 -44.18
N ARG A 43 52.66 5.15 -43.03
CA ARG A 43 53.28 5.36 -41.72
C ARG A 43 54.72 4.83 -41.67
N ASN A 44 54.96 3.63 -42.19
CA ASN A 44 56.32 3.06 -42.26
C ASN A 44 57.20 3.82 -43.28
N ALA A 45 56.65 4.31 -44.39
CA ALA A 45 57.37 5.18 -45.32
C ALA A 45 57.76 6.53 -44.70
N MET A 46 56.90 7.14 -43.87
CA MET A 46 57.20 8.40 -43.18
C MET A 46 58.27 8.24 -42.10
N LYS A 47 58.27 7.13 -41.33
CA LYS A 47 59.36 6.82 -40.39
C LYS A 47 60.73 6.69 -41.06
N ASN A 48 60.76 6.17 -42.29
CA ASN A 48 61.99 6.05 -43.07
C ASN A 48 62.45 7.38 -43.70
N ASN A 49 61.68 8.48 -43.57
CA ASN A 49 62.00 9.78 -44.13
C ASN A 49 62.07 10.85 -43.02
N ARG A 50 63.30 11.30 -42.73
CA ARG A 50 63.63 12.27 -41.68
C ARG A 50 62.97 13.66 -41.82
N ALA A 51 62.35 13.97 -42.95
CA ALA A 51 61.56 15.19 -43.17
C ALA A 51 60.04 14.99 -42.96
N LEU A 52 59.57 13.75 -42.88
CA LEU A 52 58.16 13.38 -42.68
C LEU A 52 57.88 12.81 -41.29
N GLU A 53 58.92 12.43 -40.53
CA GLU A 53 58.83 11.94 -39.14
C GLU A 53 57.99 12.86 -38.23
N SER A 54 58.12 14.19 -38.37
CA SER A 54 57.32 15.18 -37.63
C SER A 54 55.82 15.18 -37.96
N TYR A 55 55.42 14.57 -39.08
CA TYR A 55 54.04 14.48 -39.54
C TYR A 55 53.40 13.11 -39.25
N GLU A 56 54.15 12.09 -38.80
CA GLU A 56 53.58 10.78 -38.42
C GLU A 56 52.49 10.93 -37.36
N HIS A 57 52.72 11.79 -36.37
CA HIS A 57 51.79 12.00 -35.26
C HIS A 57 50.47 12.68 -35.69
N GLU A 58 50.56 13.69 -36.56
CA GLU A 58 49.39 14.38 -37.13
C GLU A 58 48.58 13.43 -38.04
N TYR A 59 49.26 12.68 -38.92
CA TYR A 59 48.61 11.68 -39.78
C TYR A 59 47.94 10.56 -38.98
N LYS A 60 48.60 10.08 -37.91
CA LYS A 60 48.01 9.12 -36.96
C LYS A 60 46.77 9.70 -36.28
N ARG A 61 46.81 10.95 -35.79
CA ARG A 61 45.65 11.59 -35.15
C ARG A 61 44.47 11.75 -36.12
N LEU A 62 44.74 12.07 -37.39
CA LEU A 62 43.72 12.16 -38.44
C LEU A 62 43.10 10.79 -38.73
N PHE A 63 43.90 9.73 -38.86
CA PHE A 63 43.39 8.37 -39.06
C PHE A 63 42.58 7.87 -37.85
N GLU A 64 43.05 8.10 -36.63
CA GLU A 64 42.30 7.74 -35.40
C GLU A 64 40.98 8.51 -35.28
N SER A 65 40.94 9.78 -35.70
CA SER A 65 39.70 10.57 -35.76
C SER A 65 38.73 10.06 -36.83
N LEU A 66 39.24 9.64 -38.00
CA LEU A 66 38.43 9.05 -39.07
C LEU A 66 37.85 7.69 -38.66
N TYR A 67 38.65 6.88 -37.95
CA TYR A 67 38.25 5.59 -37.39
C TYR A 67 37.14 5.74 -36.35
N GLN A 68 37.28 6.70 -35.42
CA GLN A 68 36.25 7.02 -34.45
C GLN A 68 34.96 7.52 -35.12
N SER A 69 35.08 8.36 -36.16
CA SER A 69 33.92 8.83 -36.95
C SER A 69 33.18 7.67 -37.61
N HIS A 70 33.86 6.84 -38.41
CA HIS A 70 33.24 5.68 -39.09
C HIS A 70 32.64 4.70 -38.09
N ARG A 71 33.32 4.44 -36.97
CA ARG A 71 32.77 3.58 -35.92
C ARG A 71 31.48 4.15 -35.31
N SER A 72 31.42 5.46 -35.07
CA SER A 72 30.19 6.10 -34.59
C SER A 72 29.07 6.07 -35.64
N GLU A 73 29.41 6.17 -36.92
CA GLU A 73 28.49 6.04 -38.05
C GLU A 73 27.95 4.60 -38.19
N ASP A 74 28.79 3.58 -38.04
CA ASP A 74 28.38 2.17 -37.96
C ASP A 74 27.44 1.90 -36.78
N GLU A 75 27.79 2.41 -35.59
CA GLU A 75 27.00 2.21 -34.36
C GLU A 75 25.64 2.94 -34.45
N LEU A 76 25.60 4.14 -35.03
CA LEU A 76 24.36 4.87 -35.34
C LEU A 76 23.55 4.18 -36.43
N THR A 77 24.17 3.71 -37.52
CA THR A 77 23.46 3.03 -38.62
C THR A 77 22.82 1.73 -38.17
N LYS A 78 23.50 0.95 -37.32
CA LYS A 78 22.92 -0.24 -36.66
C LYS A 78 21.73 0.15 -35.80
N LYS A 79 21.84 1.23 -35.02
CA LYS A 79 20.75 1.73 -34.16
C LYS A 79 19.56 2.27 -34.97
N CYS A 80 19.78 2.87 -36.13
CA CYS A 80 18.71 3.25 -37.06
C CYS A 80 17.99 2.02 -37.63
N LYS A 81 18.70 0.93 -37.94
CA LYS A 81 18.08 -0.32 -38.38
C LYS A 81 17.23 -0.97 -37.29
N THR A 82 17.73 -1.09 -36.06
CA THR A 82 16.92 -1.65 -34.96
C THR A 82 15.71 -0.78 -34.65
N LEU A 83 15.83 0.55 -34.72
CA LEU A 83 14.68 1.46 -34.56
C LEU A 83 13.67 1.34 -35.72
N GLN A 84 14.11 1.05 -36.95
CA GLN A 84 13.21 0.76 -38.08
C GLN A 84 12.49 -0.58 -37.90
N GLU A 85 13.18 -1.61 -37.39
CA GLU A 85 12.61 -2.92 -37.05
C GLU A 85 11.58 -2.80 -35.90
N GLU A 86 11.91 -2.07 -34.83
CA GLU A 86 11.00 -1.75 -33.71
C GLU A 86 9.76 -0.97 -34.17
N VAL A 87 9.91 0.00 -35.08
CA VAL A 87 8.79 0.75 -35.66
C VAL A 87 7.92 -0.12 -36.57
N ALA A 88 8.51 -1.02 -37.36
CA ALA A 88 7.78 -1.97 -38.19
C ALA A 88 6.98 -2.98 -37.33
N GLU A 89 7.58 -3.52 -36.27
CA GLU A 89 6.86 -4.31 -35.27
C GLU A 89 5.73 -3.50 -34.59
N GLY A 90 5.97 -2.22 -34.28
CA GLY A 90 4.98 -1.31 -33.73
C GLY A 90 3.78 -1.13 -34.66
N MET A 91 4.01 -0.87 -35.95
CA MET A 91 2.96 -0.74 -36.96
C MET A 91 2.16 -2.05 -37.13
N ASN A 92 2.83 -3.21 -37.16
CA ASN A 92 2.16 -4.50 -37.23
C ASN A 92 1.27 -4.75 -36.00
N LYS A 93 1.74 -4.41 -34.79
CA LYS A 93 0.97 -4.52 -33.54
C LYS A 93 -0.23 -3.55 -33.51
N ILE A 94 -0.09 -2.36 -34.08
CA ILE A 94 -1.20 -1.40 -34.23
C ILE A 94 -2.25 -1.94 -35.21
N PHE A 95 -1.85 -2.40 -36.39
CA PHE A 95 -2.76 -3.00 -37.39
C PHE A 95 -3.54 -4.21 -36.82
N ASP A 96 -2.86 -5.07 -36.07
CA ASP A 96 -3.47 -6.21 -35.36
C ASP A 96 -4.44 -5.79 -34.24
N LEU A 97 -4.34 -4.57 -33.70
CA LEU A 97 -5.25 -4.02 -32.71
C LEU A 97 -6.43 -3.31 -33.41
N GLU A 98 -6.19 -2.52 -34.45
CA GLU A 98 -7.22 -1.89 -35.28
C GLU A 98 -8.20 -2.93 -35.84
N LYS A 99 -7.67 -4.03 -36.39
CA LYS A 99 -8.48 -5.16 -36.87
C LYS A 99 -9.29 -5.86 -35.77
N LYS A 100 -8.79 -5.90 -34.52
CA LYS A 100 -9.55 -6.42 -33.37
C LYS A 100 -10.63 -5.44 -32.90
N VAL A 101 -10.40 -4.13 -33.02
CA VAL A 101 -11.41 -3.10 -32.74
C VAL A 101 -12.53 -3.16 -33.78
N GLU A 102 -12.21 -3.25 -35.08
CA GLU A 102 -13.19 -3.39 -36.17
C GLU A 102 -14.11 -4.60 -35.97
N ILE A 103 -13.55 -5.78 -35.68
CA ILE A 103 -14.33 -6.98 -35.33
C ILE A 103 -15.17 -6.76 -34.06
N GLY A 104 -14.63 -6.02 -33.08
CA GLY A 104 -15.35 -5.64 -31.86
C GLY A 104 -16.57 -4.75 -32.15
N GLU A 105 -16.42 -3.75 -33.02
CA GLU A 105 -17.50 -2.85 -33.43
C GLU A 105 -18.60 -3.59 -34.21
N MET A 106 -18.23 -4.48 -35.14
CA MET A 106 -19.18 -5.36 -35.84
C MET A 106 -20.00 -6.23 -34.86
N ASN A 107 -19.34 -6.83 -33.86
CA ASN A 107 -20.03 -7.64 -32.84
C ASN A 107 -20.93 -6.79 -31.94
N ILE A 108 -20.51 -5.57 -31.58
CA ILE A 108 -21.33 -4.61 -30.82
C ILE A 108 -22.57 -4.19 -31.62
N GLU A 109 -22.46 -4.02 -32.95
CA GLU A 109 -23.59 -3.69 -33.82
C GLU A 109 -24.58 -4.86 -33.98
N GLN A 110 -24.09 -6.10 -34.10
CA GLN A 110 -24.93 -7.29 -34.05
C GLN A 110 -25.72 -7.38 -32.74
N LEU A 111 -25.04 -7.23 -31.59
CA LEU A 111 -25.69 -7.26 -30.26
C LEU A 111 -26.69 -6.12 -30.06
N LYS A 112 -26.42 -4.90 -30.58
CA LYS A 112 -27.40 -3.80 -30.58
C LYS A 112 -28.67 -4.19 -31.36
N ASN A 113 -28.53 -4.81 -32.51
CA ASN A 113 -29.66 -5.25 -33.34
C ASN A 113 -30.46 -6.37 -32.65
N GLU A 114 -29.80 -7.34 -32.02
CA GLU A 114 -30.49 -8.36 -31.21
C GLU A 114 -31.26 -7.75 -30.04
N ILE A 115 -30.70 -6.77 -29.33
CA ILE A 115 -31.39 -6.04 -28.25
C ILE A 115 -32.63 -5.30 -28.78
N ILE A 116 -32.57 -4.74 -29.99
CA ILE A 116 -33.72 -4.08 -30.63
C ILE A 116 -34.82 -5.10 -30.97
N GLU A 117 -34.47 -6.26 -31.55
CA GLU A 117 -35.45 -7.32 -31.84
C GLU A 117 -36.06 -7.93 -30.57
N LYS A 118 -35.27 -8.14 -29.51
CA LYS A 118 -35.79 -8.61 -28.22
C LYS A 118 -36.74 -7.60 -27.59
N LYS A 119 -36.45 -6.29 -27.66
CA LYS A 119 -37.38 -5.24 -27.19
C LYS A 119 -38.70 -5.26 -27.95
N LYS A 120 -38.68 -5.31 -29.29
CA LYS A 120 -39.91 -5.46 -30.10
C LYS A 120 -40.72 -6.69 -29.68
N HIS A 121 -40.05 -7.80 -29.36
CA HIS A 121 -40.69 -9.01 -28.86
C HIS A 121 -41.36 -8.79 -27.49
N THR A 122 -40.68 -8.12 -26.56
CA THR A 122 -41.25 -7.71 -25.26
C THR A 122 -42.45 -6.79 -25.42
N ASP A 123 -42.39 -5.81 -26.33
CA ASP A 123 -43.50 -4.88 -26.61
C ASP A 123 -44.72 -5.63 -27.17
N ILE A 124 -44.51 -6.60 -28.08
CA ILE A 124 -45.57 -7.47 -28.61
C ILE A 124 -46.20 -8.34 -27.50
N ILE A 125 -45.38 -8.83 -26.56
CA ILE A 125 -45.87 -9.61 -25.41
C ILE A 125 -46.67 -8.70 -24.46
N HIS A 126 -46.19 -7.50 -24.14
CA HIS A 126 -46.90 -6.55 -23.28
C HIS A 126 -48.25 -6.11 -23.89
N VAL A 127 -48.31 -5.91 -25.22
CA VAL A 127 -49.58 -5.60 -25.92
C VAL A 127 -50.54 -6.79 -25.93
N ARG A 128 -50.04 -8.04 -25.90
CA ARG A 128 -50.89 -9.23 -25.70
C ARG A 128 -51.37 -9.35 -24.27
N GLU A 129 -50.51 -9.11 -23.29
CA GLU A 129 -50.84 -9.18 -21.87
C GLU A 129 -51.88 -8.11 -21.49
N GLN A 130 -51.70 -6.87 -21.92
CA GLN A 130 -52.64 -5.78 -21.68
C GLN A 130 -54.03 -6.08 -22.24
N LYS A 131 -54.13 -6.67 -23.44
CA LYS A 131 -55.40 -7.15 -24.01
C LYS A 131 -56.00 -8.32 -23.22
N ALA A 132 -55.18 -9.23 -22.68
CA ALA A 132 -55.67 -10.30 -21.81
C ALA A 132 -56.19 -9.74 -20.48
N GLN A 133 -55.53 -8.74 -19.89
CA GLN A 133 -55.98 -8.03 -18.70
C GLN A 133 -57.31 -7.28 -18.94
N GLU A 134 -57.45 -6.59 -20.08
CA GLU A 134 -58.72 -5.96 -20.50
C GLU A 134 -59.85 -7.00 -20.66
N ILE A 135 -59.58 -8.16 -21.25
CA ILE A 135 -60.57 -9.26 -21.35
C ILE A 135 -60.95 -9.79 -19.97
N ILE A 136 -59.99 -10.00 -19.08
CA ILE A 136 -60.23 -10.48 -17.70
C ILE A 136 -61.08 -9.48 -16.92
N GLU A 137 -60.84 -8.19 -17.05
CA GLU A 137 -61.61 -7.17 -16.33
C GLU A 137 -63.04 -7.03 -16.89
N ASN A 138 -63.22 -7.13 -18.21
CA ASN A 138 -64.56 -7.21 -18.82
C ASN A 138 -65.32 -8.48 -18.40
N LEU A 139 -64.64 -9.62 -18.25
CA LEU A 139 -65.23 -10.84 -17.70
C LEU A 139 -65.61 -10.69 -16.22
N ARG A 140 -64.78 -10.05 -15.39
CA ARG A 140 -65.10 -9.73 -13.98
C ARG A 140 -66.34 -8.84 -13.86
N ILE A 141 -66.45 -7.80 -14.69
CA ILE A 141 -67.62 -6.91 -14.74
C ILE A 141 -68.88 -7.69 -15.18
N SER A 142 -68.72 -8.66 -16.08
CA SER A 142 -69.83 -9.52 -16.53
C SER A 142 -70.27 -10.51 -15.44
N ILE A 143 -69.32 -11.10 -14.72
CA ILE A 143 -69.57 -11.99 -13.57
C ILE A 143 -70.26 -11.22 -12.43
N ALA A 144 -69.86 -9.97 -12.15
CA ALA A 144 -70.51 -9.14 -11.15
C ALA A 144 -72.00 -8.91 -11.49
N LYS A 145 -72.32 -8.54 -12.74
CA LYS A 145 -73.69 -8.34 -13.21
C LYS A 145 -74.54 -9.62 -13.14
N LEU A 146 -73.99 -10.76 -13.57
CA LEU A 146 -74.69 -12.05 -13.48
C LEU A 146 -74.91 -12.49 -12.03
N THR A 147 -73.97 -12.20 -11.13
CA THR A 147 -74.11 -12.45 -9.69
C THR A 147 -75.20 -11.56 -9.08
N GLU A 148 -75.34 -10.33 -9.54
CA GLU A 148 -76.41 -9.41 -9.13
C GLU A 148 -77.79 -9.85 -9.64
N GLU A 149 -77.89 -10.31 -10.89
CA GLU A 149 -79.13 -10.91 -11.43
C GLU A 149 -79.57 -12.19 -10.70
N ILE A 150 -78.62 -13.07 -10.34
CA ILE A 150 -78.92 -14.30 -9.59
C ILE A 150 -79.47 -13.95 -8.20
N ASN A 151 -78.89 -12.97 -7.50
CA ASN A 151 -79.38 -12.48 -6.21
C ASN A 151 -80.75 -11.78 -6.28
N GLN A 152 -81.16 -11.31 -7.46
CA GLN A 152 -82.51 -10.75 -7.68
C GLN A 152 -83.53 -11.83 -8.05
N LYS A 153 -83.15 -12.85 -8.83
CA LYS A 153 -84.03 -13.97 -9.22
C LYS A 153 -84.29 -14.97 -8.08
N SER A 154 -83.36 -15.14 -7.13
CA SER A 154 -83.47 -16.09 -6.01
C SER A 154 -84.45 -15.69 -4.89
N LYS A 155 -85.46 -14.86 -5.17
CA LYS A 155 -86.35 -14.25 -4.15
C LYS A 155 -87.85 -14.33 -4.45
N GLN A 156 -88.27 -15.03 -5.50
CA GLN A 156 -89.68 -15.26 -5.84
C GLN A 156 -89.89 -16.68 -6.40
N LEU A 157 -91.08 -17.26 -6.15
CA LEU A 157 -91.55 -18.62 -6.51
C LEU A 157 -91.00 -19.79 -5.63
N SER A 158 -91.73 -20.87 -5.33
CA SER A 158 -93.07 -21.04 -4.68
C SER A 158 -93.37 -22.54 -4.41
N THR A 159 -94.37 -22.87 -3.59
CA THR A 159 -94.86 -24.23 -3.18
C THR A 159 -95.97 -24.79 -4.12
N GLU A 160 -96.70 -25.92 -3.96
CA GLU A 160 -97.10 -26.93 -2.91
C GLU A 160 -97.51 -28.26 -3.65
N GLU A 161 -97.71 -29.49 -3.12
CA GLU A 161 -97.20 -30.25 -1.95
C GLU A 161 -97.38 -31.79 -2.20
N GLN A 162 -97.97 -32.63 -1.30
CA GLN A 162 -98.12 -34.11 -1.46
C GLN A 162 -99.42 -34.74 -0.84
N LEU A 163 -99.56 -36.10 -0.92
CA LEU A 163 -100.37 -37.03 -0.07
C LEU A 163 -101.79 -37.49 -0.62
N PRO A 164 -102.50 -38.54 -0.08
CA PRO A 164 -102.60 -39.84 -0.81
C PRO A 164 -104.04 -40.51 -0.96
N PRO A 165 -104.43 -41.72 -0.42
CA PRO A 165 -104.84 -42.85 -1.30
C PRO A 165 -106.18 -43.60 -0.93
N THR A 166 -106.33 -44.86 -1.41
CA THR A 166 -107.41 -45.89 -1.20
C THR A 166 -108.74 -45.69 -1.99
N GLN A 167 -109.55 -46.71 -2.33
CA GLN A 167 -109.75 -48.07 -1.77
C GLN A 167 -110.21 -49.17 -2.80
N GLU A 168 -110.38 -50.40 -2.31
CA GLU A 168 -110.85 -51.69 -2.91
C GLU A 168 -112.25 -51.69 -3.61
N LYS A 169 -112.72 -52.66 -4.45
CA LYS A 169 -112.17 -53.90 -5.09
C LYS A 169 -113.18 -54.59 -6.05
N ASP A 170 -113.22 -54.23 -7.35
CA ASP A 170 -113.92 -55.01 -8.42
C ASP A 170 -112.94 -55.98 -9.12
N GLY A 171 -112.35 -56.90 -8.36
CA GLY A 171 -111.03 -57.48 -8.68
C GLY A 171 -110.96 -58.66 -9.66
N LEU A 172 -111.85 -58.82 -10.65
CA LEU A 172 -111.78 -59.96 -11.59
C LEU A 172 -112.02 -59.65 -13.08
N THR A 173 -112.97 -58.80 -13.46
CA THR A 173 -113.12 -58.38 -14.87
C THR A 173 -111.97 -57.47 -15.30
N LYS A 174 -111.59 -56.55 -14.40
CA LYS A 174 -110.40 -55.70 -14.52
C LYS A 174 -109.09 -56.49 -14.64
N GLU A 175 -109.06 -57.78 -14.30
CA GLU A 175 -107.82 -58.58 -14.30
C GLU A 175 -107.31 -58.88 -15.72
N ASN A 176 -108.19 -59.13 -16.70
CA ASN A 176 -107.78 -59.34 -18.09
C ASN A 176 -107.37 -58.04 -18.78
N GLU A 177 -108.06 -56.93 -18.51
CA GLU A 177 -107.66 -55.60 -18.97
C GLU A 177 -106.36 -55.14 -18.30
N ARG A 178 -106.16 -55.49 -17.02
CA ARG A 178 -104.89 -55.32 -16.30
C ARG A 178 -103.77 -56.13 -16.94
N LEU A 179 -103.97 -57.40 -17.27
CA LEU A 179 -102.91 -58.21 -17.90
C LEU A 179 -102.53 -57.73 -19.31
N LEU A 180 -103.48 -57.25 -20.11
CA LEU A 180 -103.18 -56.62 -21.41
C LEU A 180 -102.48 -55.27 -21.24
N GLY A 181 -102.98 -54.43 -20.31
CA GLY A 181 -102.35 -53.17 -19.93
C GLY A 181 -100.95 -53.35 -19.34
N GLU A 182 -100.71 -54.43 -18.59
CA GLU A 182 -99.40 -54.80 -18.05
C GLU A 182 -98.47 -55.30 -19.15
N VAL A 183 -98.94 -56.04 -20.15
CA VAL A 183 -98.10 -56.43 -21.30
C VAL A 183 -97.67 -55.20 -22.10
N ASP A 184 -98.55 -54.23 -22.35
CA ASP A 184 -98.17 -53.01 -23.08
C ASP A 184 -97.39 -52.01 -22.21
N ALA A 185 -97.69 -51.91 -20.91
CA ALA A 185 -96.85 -51.18 -19.96
C ALA A 185 -95.45 -51.81 -19.83
N LEU A 186 -95.33 -53.14 -19.83
CA LEU A 186 -94.04 -53.83 -19.84
C LEU A 186 -93.27 -53.59 -21.14
N LYS A 187 -93.93 -53.60 -22.32
CA LYS A 187 -93.29 -53.19 -23.58
C LYS A 187 -92.81 -51.74 -23.53
N GLN A 188 -93.61 -50.83 -22.95
CA GLN A 188 -93.25 -49.42 -22.84
C GLN A 188 -92.13 -49.19 -21.81
N CYS A 189 -92.14 -49.91 -20.68
CA CYS A 189 -91.03 -49.95 -19.72
C CYS A 189 -89.76 -50.53 -20.35
N LEU A 190 -89.86 -51.59 -21.16
CA LEU A 190 -88.72 -52.20 -21.86
C LEU A 190 -88.16 -51.25 -22.93
N LYS A 191 -89.02 -50.53 -23.66
CA LYS A 191 -88.60 -49.46 -24.58
C LYS A 191 -87.94 -48.28 -23.83
N ASN A 192 -88.51 -47.85 -22.71
CA ASN A 192 -87.93 -46.80 -21.89
C ASN A 192 -86.58 -47.22 -21.28
N ALA A 193 -86.45 -48.49 -20.87
CA ALA A 193 -85.18 -49.06 -20.40
C ALA A 193 -84.15 -49.20 -21.53
N ALA A 194 -84.56 -49.55 -22.75
CA ALA A 194 -83.69 -49.57 -23.92
C ALA A 194 -83.17 -48.16 -24.27
N ASN A 195 -84.05 -47.16 -24.29
CA ASN A 195 -83.67 -45.76 -24.45
C ASN A 195 -82.73 -45.29 -23.32
N TYR A 196 -83.01 -45.64 -22.07
CA TYR A 196 -82.19 -45.28 -20.92
C TYR A 196 -80.81 -45.96 -20.94
N ASN A 197 -80.74 -47.22 -21.40
CA ASN A 197 -79.48 -47.91 -21.64
C ASN A 197 -78.68 -47.23 -22.76
N GLN A 198 -79.32 -46.84 -23.88
CA GLN A 198 -78.66 -46.08 -24.94
C GLN A 198 -78.14 -44.73 -24.42
N GLU A 199 -78.95 -43.99 -23.65
CA GLU A 199 -78.51 -42.76 -22.98
C GLU A 199 -77.33 -42.98 -22.03
N ILE A 200 -77.20 -44.15 -21.40
CA ILE A 200 -76.06 -44.51 -20.57
C ILE A 200 -74.85 -44.88 -21.44
N GLU A 201 -75.02 -45.64 -22.52
CA GLU A 201 -73.94 -45.97 -23.46
C GLU A 201 -73.37 -44.71 -24.13
N GLU A 202 -74.21 -43.77 -24.55
CA GLU A 202 -73.80 -42.46 -25.06
C GLU A 202 -73.02 -41.65 -24.01
N LYS A 203 -73.49 -41.60 -22.75
CA LYS A 203 -72.78 -40.94 -21.64
C LYS A 203 -71.47 -41.65 -21.29
N VAL A 204 -71.40 -42.97 -21.36
CA VAL A 204 -70.17 -43.76 -21.16
C VAL A 204 -69.15 -43.42 -22.25
N ASN A 205 -69.56 -43.46 -23.52
CA ASN A 205 -68.71 -43.08 -24.66
C ASN A 205 -68.19 -41.63 -24.52
N GLU A 206 -69.07 -40.67 -24.18
CA GLU A 206 -68.66 -39.30 -23.86
C GLU A 206 -67.62 -39.24 -22.73
N THR A 207 -67.76 -40.04 -21.66
CA THR A 207 -66.76 -40.08 -20.59
C THR A 207 -65.46 -40.76 -21.01
N GLU A 208 -65.49 -41.77 -21.86
CA GLU A 208 -64.27 -42.38 -22.42
C GLU A 208 -63.50 -41.44 -23.33
N GLU A 209 -64.17 -40.64 -24.16
CA GLU A 209 -63.51 -39.61 -24.98
C GLU A 209 -62.92 -38.49 -24.12
N LYS A 210 -63.61 -38.08 -23.06
CA LYS A 210 -63.08 -37.13 -22.06
C LYS A 210 -61.89 -37.72 -21.30
N ILE A 211 -61.89 -39.01 -20.98
CA ILE A 211 -60.75 -39.71 -20.35
C ILE A 211 -59.57 -39.79 -21.33
N LYS A 212 -59.79 -40.14 -22.60
CA LYS A 212 -58.73 -40.20 -23.63
C LYS A 212 -58.08 -38.84 -23.86
N SER A 213 -58.87 -37.78 -24.06
CA SER A 213 -58.35 -36.42 -24.26
C SER A 213 -57.65 -35.84 -23.01
N LEU A 214 -58.11 -36.18 -21.80
CA LEU A 214 -57.38 -35.87 -20.57
C LEU A 214 -56.07 -36.65 -20.45
N GLN A 215 -56.04 -37.93 -20.83
CA GLN A 215 -54.83 -38.76 -20.83
C GLN A 215 -53.78 -38.21 -21.83
N GLU A 216 -54.19 -37.87 -23.06
CA GLU A 216 -53.33 -37.22 -24.06
C GLU A 216 -52.78 -35.88 -23.53
N THR A 217 -53.61 -35.09 -22.84
CA THR A 217 -53.17 -33.83 -22.20
C THR A 217 -52.14 -34.09 -21.09
N ILE A 218 -52.34 -35.11 -20.25
CA ILE A 218 -51.41 -35.52 -19.20
C ILE A 218 -50.08 -36.00 -19.81
N ASP A 219 -50.12 -36.82 -20.86
CA ASP A 219 -48.92 -37.32 -21.51
C ASP A 219 -48.14 -36.21 -22.25
N GLN A 220 -48.84 -35.22 -22.82
CA GLN A 220 -48.18 -34.03 -23.35
C GLN A 220 -47.54 -33.18 -22.24
N GLN A 221 -48.23 -32.95 -21.12
CA GLN A 221 -47.68 -32.22 -19.97
C GLN A 221 -46.47 -32.95 -19.35
N ASN A 222 -46.49 -34.29 -19.27
CA ASN A 222 -45.36 -35.10 -18.82
C ASN A 222 -44.15 -34.96 -19.76
N ASN A 223 -44.38 -34.98 -21.08
CA ASN A 223 -43.31 -34.78 -22.07
C ASN A 223 -42.70 -33.37 -22.00
N ASP A 224 -43.51 -32.33 -21.80
CA ASP A 224 -43.02 -30.96 -21.65
C ASP A 224 -42.32 -30.74 -20.30
N MET A 225 -42.78 -31.36 -19.22
CA MET A 225 -42.08 -31.41 -17.93
C MET A 225 -40.68 -32.03 -18.07
N LEU A 226 -40.55 -33.13 -18.81
CA LEU A 226 -39.27 -33.79 -19.07
C LEU A 226 -38.32 -32.96 -19.95
N LYS A 227 -38.84 -32.12 -20.87
CA LYS A 227 -38.01 -31.14 -21.61
C LYS A 227 -37.48 -30.07 -20.67
N VAL A 228 -38.37 -29.43 -19.91
CA VAL A 228 -38.01 -28.38 -18.94
C VAL A 228 -37.04 -28.89 -17.88
N GLN A 229 -37.19 -30.14 -17.42
CA GLN A 229 -36.24 -30.78 -16.51
C GLN A 229 -34.84 -30.90 -17.16
N ARG A 230 -34.74 -31.41 -18.39
CA ARG A 230 -33.44 -31.54 -19.10
C ARG A 230 -32.79 -30.19 -19.39
N GLU A 231 -33.57 -29.16 -19.68
CA GLU A 231 -33.09 -27.79 -19.89
C GLU A 231 -32.62 -27.14 -18.58
N ARG A 232 -33.33 -27.40 -17.47
CA ARG A 232 -32.90 -27.05 -16.11
C ARG A 232 -31.61 -27.79 -15.71
N GLU A 233 -31.48 -29.08 -16.03
CA GLU A 233 -30.28 -29.86 -15.72
C GLU A 233 -29.05 -29.35 -16.50
N LYS A 234 -29.22 -28.98 -17.78
CA LYS A 234 -28.18 -28.31 -18.57
C LYS A 234 -27.79 -26.96 -17.99
N THR A 235 -28.77 -26.07 -17.75
CA THR A 235 -28.49 -24.72 -17.23
C THR A 235 -27.94 -24.73 -15.81
N GLN A 236 -28.31 -25.71 -14.98
CA GLN A 236 -27.65 -25.96 -13.70
C GLN A 236 -26.19 -26.38 -13.90
N SER A 237 -25.91 -27.34 -14.80
CA SER A 237 -24.53 -27.75 -15.09
C SER A 237 -23.68 -26.60 -15.67
N GLU A 238 -24.25 -25.76 -16.53
CA GLU A 238 -23.60 -24.55 -17.03
C GLU A 238 -23.32 -23.53 -15.90
N LEU A 239 -24.26 -23.34 -14.97
CA LEU A 239 -24.10 -22.50 -13.79
C LEU A 239 -23.00 -23.03 -12.86
N ASP A 240 -22.97 -24.34 -12.60
CA ASP A 240 -21.96 -24.98 -11.76
C ASP A 240 -20.56 -24.86 -12.39
N ASN A 241 -20.44 -25.08 -13.71
CA ASN A 241 -19.21 -24.86 -14.48
C ASN A 241 -18.75 -23.40 -14.46
N LEU A 242 -19.68 -22.43 -14.50
CA LEU A 242 -19.37 -21.01 -14.37
C LEU A 242 -18.95 -20.65 -12.94
N TYR A 243 -19.52 -21.29 -11.93
CA TYR A 243 -19.18 -21.09 -10.53
C TYR A 243 -17.78 -21.64 -10.21
N GLU A 244 -17.41 -22.81 -10.74
CA GLU A 244 -16.06 -23.37 -10.63
C GLU A 244 -15.03 -22.47 -11.33
N LYS A 245 -15.32 -22.00 -12.56
CA LYS A 245 -14.47 -21.02 -13.27
C LYS A 245 -14.35 -19.70 -12.49
N PHE A 246 -15.41 -19.24 -11.83
CA PHE A 246 -15.38 -18.05 -10.97
C PHE A 246 -14.50 -18.26 -9.74
N ILE A 247 -14.57 -19.43 -9.08
CA ILE A 247 -13.67 -19.79 -7.96
C ILE A 247 -12.21 -19.78 -8.42
N ILE A 248 -11.89 -20.46 -9.52
CA ILE A 248 -10.54 -20.48 -10.10
C ILE A 248 -10.07 -19.05 -10.37
N ARG A 249 -10.87 -18.24 -11.08
CA ARG A 249 -10.51 -16.85 -11.42
C ARG A 249 -10.40 -15.94 -10.19
N SER A 250 -11.14 -16.22 -9.12
CA SER A 250 -11.02 -15.54 -7.83
C SER A 250 -9.69 -15.88 -7.14
N THR A 251 -9.25 -17.15 -7.18
CA THR A 251 -7.93 -17.55 -6.64
C THR A 251 -6.76 -17.03 -7.47
N GLU A 252 -6.91 -16.94 -8.80
CA GLU A 252 -5.95 -16.26 -9.69
C GLU A 252 -5.86 -14.76 -9.35
N LEU A 253 -7.00 -14.08 -9.17
CA LEU A 253 -7.02 -12.68 -8.74
C LEU A 253 -6.37 -12.46 -7.38
N GLN A 254 -6.61 -13.36 -6.42
CA GLN A 254 -6.02 -13.25 -5.09
C GLN A 254 -4.49 -13.46 -5.10
N THR A 255 -3.99 -14.45 -5.84
CA THR A 255 -2.54 -14.67 -5.98
C THR A 255 -1.84 -13.54 -6.74
N VAL A 256 -2.51 -12.93 -7.74
CA VAL A 256 -2.01 -11.72 -8.42
C VAL A 256 -2.02 -10.49 -7.50
N ASP A 257 -3.04 -10.32 -6.65
CA ASP A 257 -3.11 -9.23 -5.65
C ASP A 257 -2.06 -9.39 -4.53
N GLU A 258 -1.74 -10.63 -4.13
CA GLU A 258 -0.63 -10.93 -3.22
C GLU A 258 0.74 -10.62 -3.88
N ALA A 259 0.97 -11.06 -5.12
CA ALA A 259 2.18 -10.73 -5.87
C ALA A 259 2.33 -9.22 -6.15
N TYR A 260 1.22 -8.52 -6.41
CA TYR A 260 1.19 -7.07 -6.58
C TYR A 260 1.59 -6.33 -5.30
N LYS A 261 1.09 -6.76 -4.13
CA LYS A 261 1.52 -6.20 -2.83
C LYS A 261 2.99 -6.46 -2.56
N GLU A 262 3.54 -7.62 -2.94
CA GLU A 262 4.97 -7.88 -2.79
C GLU A 262 5.80 -6.98 -3.72
N MET A 263 5.40 -6.83 -4.98
CA MET A 263 6.00 -5.87 -5.91
C MET A 263 5.94 -4.43 -5.38
N GLN A 264 4.80 -3.99 -4.85
CA GLN A 264 4.61 -2.65 -4.27
C GLN A 264 5.51 -2.43 -3.05
N ASN A 265 5.59 -3.42 -2.15
CA ASN A 265 6.49 -3.36 -0.99
C ASN A 265 7.97 -3.33 -1.41
N ASN A 266 8.34 -3.98 -2.52
CA ASN A 266 9.70 -3.96 -3.04
C ASN A 266 10.03 -2.65 -3.78
N ALA A 267 9.05 -2.05 -4.49
CA ALA A 267 9.16 -0.71 -5.05
C ALA A 267 9.38 0.35 -3.94
N LEU A 268 8.58 0.33 -2.88
CA LEU A 268 8.73 1.24 -1.74
C LEU A 268 10.11 1.14 -1.07
N LYS A 269 10.69 -0.08 -0.96
CA LYS A 269 12.07 -0.27 -0.47
C LYS A 269 13.11 0.32 -1.44
N GLN A 270 12.90 0.21 -2.75
CA GLN A 270 13.78 0.80 -3.75
C GLN A 270 13.68 2.33 -3.78
N GLU A 271 12.49 2.91 -3.61
CA GLU A 271 12.29 4.36 -3.46
C GLU A 271 12.96 4.90 -2.19
N GLN A 272 12.86 4.19 -1.06
CA GLN A 272 13.60 4.54 0.16
C GLN A 272 15.12 4.49 -0.06
N LEU A 273 15.63 3.42 -0.68
CA LEU A 273 17.06 3.29 -0.97
C LEU A 273 17.57 4.37 -1.94
N LEU A 274 16.77 4.75 -2.95
CA LEU A 274 17.06 5.86 -3.85
C LEU A 274 17.05 7.20 -3.11
N SER A 275 16.08 7.43 -2.21
CA SER A 275 16.01 8.65 -1.38
C SER A 275 17.23 8.79 -0.47
N ASP A 276 17.65 7.71 0.19
CA ASP A 276 18.86 7.68 1.01
C ASP A 276 20.13 7.94 0.16
N GLN A 277 20.23 7.34 -1.02
CA GLN A 277 21.33 7.59 -1.97
C GLN A 277 21.34 9.02 -2.51
N VAL A 278 20.18 9.64 -2.75
CA VAL A 278 20.07 11.07 -3.13
C VAL A 278 20.53 11.95 -1.98
N MET A 279 20.12 11.66 -0.74
CA MET A 279 20.55 12.37 0.46
C MET A 279 22.05 12.22 0.75
N GLU A 280 22.66 11.09 0.42
CA GLU A 280 24.11 10.86 0.51
C GLU A 280 24.89 11.56 -0.63
N ASN A 281 24.35 11.55 -1.85
CA ASN A 281 24.89 12.34 -2.96
C ASN A 281 24.81 13.85 -2.70
N GLU A 282 23.73 14.36 -2.09
CA GLU A 282 23.63 15.77 -1.69
C GLU A 282 24.69 16.16 -0.65
N LYS A 283 24.95 15.31 0.35
CA LYS A 283 26.05 15.53 1.32
C LYS A 283 27.39 15.55 0.59
N SER A 284 27.63 14.56 -0.27
CA SER A 284 28.85 14.44 -1.07
C SER A 284 29.07 15.65 -1.99
N GLN A 285 28.03 16.18 -2.62
CA GLN A 285 28.10 17.41 -3.42
C GLN A 285 28.39 18.65 -2.57
N LYS A 286 27.81 18.75 -1.36
CA LYS A 286 28.08 19.87 -0.43
C LYS A 286 29.53 19.84 0.07
N GLU A 287 30.09 18.66 0.32
CA GLU A 287 31.52 18.50 0.64
C GLU A 287 32.42 18.77 -0.57
N LEU A 288 32.09 18.25 -1.76
CA LEU A 288 32.81 18.54 -3.00
C LEU A 288 32.82 20.04 -3.30
N HIS A 289 31.70 20.74 -3.10
CA HIS A 289 31.61 22.19 -3.28
C HIS A 289 32.50 22.94 -2.27
N LYS A 290 32.52 22.52 -1.00
CA LYS A 290 33.40 23.07 0.04
C LYS A 290 34.89 22.87 -0.29
N VAL A 291 35.28 21.67 -0.75
CA VAL A 291 36.64 21.39 -1.24
C VAL A 291 36.96 22.24 -2.49
N THR A 292 36.02 22.38 -3.41
CA THR A 292 36.19 23.21 -4.63
C THR A 292 36.37 24.68 -4.28
N GLN A 293 35.64 25.22 -3.31
CA GLN A 293 35.85 26.57 -2.78
C GLN A 293 37.24 26.74 -2.15
N GLN A 294 37.72 25.74 -1.40
CA GLN A 294 39.09 25.74 -0.85
C GLN A 294 40.16 25.69 -1.96
N VAL A 295 39.96 24.88 -3.00
CA VAL A 295 40.85 24.85 -4.17
C VAL A 295 40.84 26.19 -4.91
N MET A 296 39.68 26.86 -5.05
CA MET A 296 39.61 28.20 -5.64
C MET A 296 40.30 29.27 -4.79
N SER A 297 40.19 29.23 -3.46
CA SER A 297 40.87 30.21 -2.59
C SER A 297 42.38 29.99 -2.56
N MET A 298 42.83 28.73 -2.51
CA MET A 298 44.23 28.35 -2.68
C MET A 298 44.78 28.78 -4.05
N LYS A 299 44.03 28.57 -5.13
CA LYS A 299 44.44 29.01 -6.47
C LYS A 299 44.55 30.54 -6.57
N LYS A 300 43.56 31.29 -6.07
CA LYS A 300 43.66 32.77 -5.97
C LYS A 300 44.88 33.23 -5.14
N SER A 301 45.24 32.50 -4.08
CA SER A 301 46.46 32.81 -3.32
C SER A 301 47.75 32.52 -4.11
N SER A 302 47.77 31.43 -4.89
CA SER A 302 48.86 31.09 -5.81
C SER A 302 48.99 32.12 -6.94
N ASP A 303 47.89 32.54 -7.56
CA ASP A 303 47.87 33.54 -8.62
C ASP A 303 48.36 34.91 -8.08
N ASN A 304 47.95 35.29 -6.86
CA ASN A 304 48.45 36.49 -6.17
C ASN A 304 49.95 36.40 -5.83
N LEU A 305 50.48 35.21 -5.52
CA LEU A 305 51.92 34.99 -5.34
C LEU A 305 52.66 35.06 -6.67
N GLN A 306 52.09 34.54 -7.75
CA GLN A 306 52.67 34.64 -9.10
C GLN A 306 52.73 36.10 -9.59
N ILE A 307 51.72 36.92 -9.28
CA ILE A 307 51.73 38.36 -9.54
C ILE A 307 52.85 39.05 -8.75
N LYS A 308 53.06 38.69 -7.47
CA LYS A 308 54.18 39.22 -6.67
C LYS A 308 55.55 38.79 -7.21
N ILE A 309 55.70 37.54 -7.65
CA ILE A 309 56.92 37.03 -8.27
C ILE A 309 57.23 37.84 -9.54
N THR A 310 56.26 37.97 -10.46
CA THR A 310 56.45 38.74 -11.71
C THR A 310 56.68 40.25 -11.47
N GLN A 311 56.15 40.82 -10.39
CA GLN A 311 56.52 42.18 -9.94
C GLN A 311 57.98 42.25 -9.48
N ILE A 312 58.44 41.32 -8.64
CA ILE A 312 59.84 41.25 -8.18
C ILE A 312 60.80 40.97 -9.33
N GLU A 313 60.44 40.11 -10.28
CA GLU A 313 61.20 39.87 -11.52
C GLU A 313 61.30 41.14 -12.38
N LYS A 314 60.23 41.93 -12.46
CA LYS A 314 60.25 43.21 -13.18
C LYS A 314 61.14 44.23 -12.47
N GLU A 315 61.01 44.39 -11.15
CA GLU A 315 61.90 45.25 -10.35
C GLU A 315 63.36 44.83 -10.48
N LEU A 316 63.67 43.53 -10.44
CA LEU A 316 65.01 42.98 -10.65
C LEU A 316 65.54 43.31 -12.06
N ASN A 317 64.70 43.20 -13.09
CA ASN A 317 65.05 43.58 -14.46
C ASN A 317 65.29 45.09 -14.61
N ASP A 318 64.47 45.94 -13.99
CA ASP A 318 64.63 47.40 -14.05
C ASP A 318 65.84 47.87 -13.22
N LYS A 319 66.16 47.22 -12.08
CA LYS A 319 67.44 47.40 -11.36
C LYS A 319 68.64 46.91 -12.18
N SER A 320 68.51 45.79 -12.90
CA SER A 320 69.56 45.27 -13.81
C SER A 320 69.81 46.20 -15.00
N ARG A 321 68.76 46.85 -15.54
CA ARG A 321 68.88 47.94 -16.52
C ARG A 321 69.61 49.14 -15.92
N LEU A 322 69.18 49.62 -14.76
CA LEU A 322 69.84 50.74 -14.06
C LEU A 322 71.33 50.46 -13.79
N ILE A 323 71.69 49.23 -13.40
CA ILE A 323 73.08 48.80 -13.24
C ILE A 323 73.83 48.81 -14.58
N LYS A 324 73.22 48.36 -15.69
CA LYS A 324 73.84 48.44 -17.02
C LYS A 324 74.06 49.88 -17.48
N ASP A 325 73.13 50.78 -17.20
CA ASP A 325 73.22 52.18 -17.61
C ASP A 325 74.21 52.96 -16.73
N LEU A 326 74.23 52.74 -15.41
CA LEU A 326 75.29 53.24 -14.51
C LEU A 326 76.68 52.72 -14.92
N ASN A 327 76.80 51.48 -15.40
CA ASN A 327 78.06 50.97 -15.94
C ASN A 327 78.48 51.67 -17.25
N LYS A 328 77.53 52.09 -18.10
CA LYS A 328 77.83 52.93 -19.28
C LYS A 328 78.30 54.31 -18.85
N GLU A 329 77.65 54.93 -17.86
CA GLU A 329 78.05 56.23 -17.31
C GLU A 329 79.43 56.17 -16.65
N MET A 330 79.73 55.13 -15.87
CA MET A 330 81.06 54.89 -15.31
C MET A 330 82.12 54.73 -16.40
N HIS A 331 81.82 53.99 -17.48
CA HIS A 331 82.74 53.85 -18.62
C HIS A 331 82.91 55.15 -19.43
N GLY A 332 81.87 55.98 -19.51
CA GLY A 332 81.94 57.35 -20.05
C GLY A 332 82.81 58.27 -19.18
N LYS A 333 82.62 58.21 -17.86
CA LYS A 333 83.42 58.98 -16.88
C LYS A 333 84.88 58.55 -16.85
N GLN A 334 85.19 57.26 -17.04
CA GLN A 334 86.57 56.79 -17.23
C GLN A 334 87.22 57.47 -18.45
N LYS A 335 86.53 57.54 -19.59
CA LYS A 335 87.03 58.19 -20.82
C LYS A 335 87.15 59.71 -20.70
N GLU A 336 86.26 60.37 -19.95
CA GLU A 336 86.45 61.78 -19.59
C GLU A 336 87.68 61.98 -18.69
N LEU A 337 87.97 61.04 -17.77
CA LEU A 337 89.12 61.12 -16.88
C LEU A 337 90.46 60.92 -17.63
N GLU A 338 90.50 60.02 -18.62
CA GLU A 338 91.61 59.89 -19.57
C GLU A 338 91.82 61.19 -20.37
N ARG A 339 90.73 61.82 -20.85
CA ARG A 339 90.81 63.08 -21.60
C ARG A 339 91.29 64.25 -20.72
N LEU A 340 90.77 64.37 -19.50
CA LEU A 340 91.12 65.41 -18.54
C LEU A 340 92.59 65.33 -18.10
N ASN A 341 93.17 64.12 -18.00
CA ASN A 341 94.60 63.99 -17.73
C ASN A 341 95.46 64.56 -18.88
N LEU A 342 95.09 64.33 -20.15
CA LEU A 342 95.77 64.92 -21.31
C LEU A 342 95.63 66.45 -21.38
N GLU A 343 94.46 66.98 -21.02
CA GLU A 343 94.20 68.43 -21.00
C GLU A 343 94.94 69.14 -19.83
N LYS A 344 95.28 68.40 -18.75
CA LYS A 344 96.00 68.93 -17.59
C LYS A 344 97.49 69.19 -17.86
N GLU A 345 98.22 68.24 -18.44
CA GLU A 345 99.66 68.44 -18.76
C GLU A 345 99.87 69.62 -19.73
N ASN A 346 98.95 69.79 -20.68
CA ASN A 346 99.05 70.79 -21.75
C ASN A 346 98.68 72.23 -21.30
N THR A 347 98.14 72.39 -20.08
CA THR A 347 97.70 73.68 -19.51
C THR A 347 98.65 74.22 -18.43
N GLU A 348 99.36 73.37 -17.67
CA GLU A 348 100.31 73.83 -16.63
C GLU A 348 101.53 74.59 -17.22
N SER A 349 102.00 74.25 -18.42
CA SER A 349 103.19 74.89 -19.02
C SER A 349 102.97 76.31 -19.58
N LYS A 350 101.72 76.75 -19.76
CA LYS A 350 101.38 78.04 -20.43
C LYS A 350 100.91 79.13 -19.48
N LEU A 351 100.48 78.79 -18.26
CA LEU A 351 99.80 79.70 -17.33
C LEU A 351 100.72 80.71 -16.60
N THR A 352 101.96 80.90 -17.05
CA THR A 352 102.98 81.74 -16.41
C THR A 352 103.27 83.07 -17.12
N LYS A 353 102.68 83.34 -18.28
CA LYS A 353 103.01 84.54 -19.10
C LYS A 353 101.91 85.58 -19.30
N GLU A 354 100.63 85.22 -19.11
CA GLU A 354 99.50 86.06 -19.55
C GLU A 354 98.67 86.67 -18.39
N ARG A 355 99.34 86.98 -17.27
CA ARG A 355 98.67 87.47 -16.03
C ARG A 355 98.62 89.01 -15.90
N ASN A 356 98.78 89.73 -17.02
CA ASN A 356 98.84 91.20 -17.08
C ASN A 356 97.88 91.75 -18.14
N LEU A 357 97.11 92.81 -17.78
CA LEU A 357 96.02 93.46 -18.56
C LEU A 357 94.80 92.53 -18.81
N ASN A 358 93.62 92.61 -18.18
CA ASN A 358 92.85 93.63 -17.44
C ASN A 358 91.81 94.44 -18.25
N MET A 359 90.53 94.31 -17.84
CA MET A 359 89.35 95.21 -18.05
C MET A 359 88.98 95.69 -19.47
N LYS A 360 87.75 95.38 -19.93
CA LYS A 360 86.63 96.37 -20.01
C LYS A 360 85.26 95.84 -20.51
N THR A 361 84.22 96.56 -20.06
CA THR A 361 82.89 96.81 -20.67
C THR A 361 81.99 95.64 -21.11
N GLU A 362 81.03 95.36 -20.22
CA GLU A 362 79.64 95.01 -20.56
C GLU A 362 78.90 96.26 -21.10
N GLU A 363 78.40 96.24 -22.34
CA GLU A 363 77.34 97.13 -22.85
C GLU A 363 76.96 96.77 -24.31
N ASN A 364 75.69 96.44 -24.60
CA ASN A 364 74.87 96.96 -25.73
C ASN A 364 73.55 96.18 -26.00
N LEU A 365 72.59 96.91 -26.59
CA LEU A 365 71.30 96.61 -27.26
C LEU A 365 70.58 95.24 -27.05
N LYS A 366 69.25 95.11 -26.84
CA LYS A 366 68.00 95.85 -27.23
C LYS A 366 67.32 95.44 -28.56
N ARG A 367 66.03 95.08 -28.42
CA ARG A 367 64.84 95.45 -29.24
C ARG A 367 64.49 94.75 -30.57
N ASN A 368 63.29 94.16 -30.54
CA ASN A 368 62.12 94.43 -31.41
C ASN A 368 61.99 93.89 -32.87
N VAL A 369 60.96 93.03 -33.02
CA VAL A 369 59.79 93.20 -33.94
C VAL A 369 59.90 92.79 -35.43
N THR A 370 58.75 92.36 -35.97
CA THR A 370 58.25 92.34 -37.38
C THR A 370 58.51 91.17 -38.35
N ILE A 371 57.54 91.08 -39.31
CA ILE A 371 57.59 90.49 -40.67
C ILE A 371 57.46 88.94 -40.73
N LEU A 372 56.28 88.39 -41.10
CA LEU A 372 55.63 88.27 -42.43
C LEU A 372 56.24 87.10 -43.28
N LYS A 373 55.58 86.47 -44.26
CA LYS A 373 54.47 86.94 -45.12
C LYS A 373 53.71 85.79 -45.85
N ASN A 374 52.36 85.90 -45.92
CA ASN A 374 51.46 85.48 -47.02
C ASN A 374 51.36 83.97 -47.42
N SER A 375 50.34 83.49 -48.14
CA SER A 375 49.07 84.07 -48.66
C SER A 375 48.05 82.96 -49.02
N GLU A 376 46.75 83.27 -49.07
CA GLU A 376 45.92 83.16 -50.30
C GLU A 376 44.46 83.61 -50.09
N SER A 377 43.97 84.51 -50.97
CA SER A 377 42.55 84.77 -51.27
C SER A 377 42.44 85.94 -52.26
N GLU A 378 41.94 85.71 -53.49
CA GLU A 378 40.89 86.50 -54.20
C GLU A 378 40.75 86.08 -55.68
N VAL A 379 39.63 86.44 -56.32
CA VAL A 379 39.21 86.00 -57.67
C VAL A 379 38.52 87.12 -58.45
N ALA A 380 38.94 87.40 -59.70
CA ALA A 380 38.13 87.90 -60.84
C ALA A 380 39.00 88.09 -62.11
N GLY A 381 38.47 87.91 -63.34
CA GLY A 381 39.35 87.99 -64.54
C GLY A 381 38.81 87.98 -66.00
N LEU A 382 37.51 87.97 -66.28
CA LEU A 382 36.91 88.14 -67.65
C LEU A 382 37.23 87.05 -68.73
N THR A 383 36.72 87.23 -69.97
CA THR A 383 36.39 86.15 -70.94
C THR A 383 36.61 86.55 -72.41
N LYS A 384 37.08 85.62 -73.29
CA LYS A 384 36.68 85.40 -74.73
C LYS A 384 37.51 84.31 -75.46
N CYS A 385 37.06 83.86 -76.65
CA CYS A 385 37.54 82.68 -77.43
C CYS A 385 37.93 83.00 -78.91
N ILE A 386 38.58 82.07 -79.70
CA ILE A 386 38.41 81.69 -81.17
C ILE A 386 39.67 81.06 -81.93
N GLU A 387 39.49 80.32 -83.07
CA GLU A 387 40.43 79.52 -83.98
C GLU A 387 40.73 80.09 -85.49
N SER A 388 41.40 79.47 -86.59
CA SER A 388 41.82 80.17 -87.98
C SER A 388 42.34 79.49 -89.46
N ASP A 389 42.08 79.98 -90.84
CA ASP A 389 42.60 79.66 -92.41
C ASP A 389 42.49 80.58 -93.90
N LYS A 390 42.53 80.17 -95.32
CA LYS A 390 43.03 80.85 -96.76
C LYS A 390 42.61 80.48 -98.41
N LYS A 391 42.92 81.15 -99.70
CA LYS A 391 43.21 80.75 -101.32
C LYS A 391 42.59 81.36 -102.86
N THR A 392 43.16 81.45 -104.23
CA THR A 392 42.63 81.95 -105.77
C THR A 392 43.35 81.83 -107.37
N ILE A 393 42.82 82.14 -108.74
CA ILE A 393 43.39 82.06 -110.34
C ILE A 393 42.83 82.77 -111.88
N GLU A 394 43.40 82.64 -113.24
CA GLU A 394 43.10 82.66 -114.91
C GLU A 394 42.79 83.74 -116.27
N LYS A 395 43.14 83.68 -117.72
CA LYS A 395 42.89 84.62 -119.13
C LYS A 395 43.27 84.35 -120.84
N LEU A 396 42.79 84.95 -122.12
CA LEU A 396 43.31 85.11 -123.74
C LEU A 396 42.51 85.60 -125.24
N ASN A 397 42.97 85.96 -126.62
CA ASN A 397 42.27 86.39 -128.13
C ASN A 397 43.05 86.80 -129.69
N ARG A 398 42.86 87.19 -131.14
CA ARG A 398 42.01 87.50 -132.61
C ARG A 398 42.60 87.99 -134.23
N PHE A 399 41.93 88.04 -135.57
CA PHE A 399 41.90 88.96 -137.01
C PHE A 399 42.25 88.81 -138.76
N LYS A 400 41.64 89.49 -139.96
CA LYS A 400 41.99 90.03 -141.55
C LYS A 400 41.47 89.74 -143.23
N GLU A 401 41.60 90.57 -144.47
CA GLU A 401 41.08 90.49 -146.10
C GLU A 401 41.42 91.49 -147.55
N THR A 402 41.10 91.35 -149.02
CA THR A 402 41.04 92.34 -150.43
C THR A 402 41.13 92.02 -152.18
N ALA A 403 40.62 92.72 -153.42
CA ALA A 403 41.00 92.81 -155.10
C ALA A 403 40.10 93.32 -156.58
N SER A 404 40.52 93.72 -157.97
CA SER A 404 39.85 93.80 -159.55
C SER A 404 40.17 94.74 -161.03
N LYS A 405 39.79 94.57 -162.50
CA LYS A 405 39.59 95.52 -163.91
C LYS A 405 39.86 95.32 -165.67
N ASN A 406 39.16 95.78 -166.92
CA ASN A 406 39.54 96.12 -168.56
C ASN A 406 38.59 96.27 -170.08
N ILE A 407 38.88 96.82 -171.45
CA ILE A 407 38.12 96.87 -172.99
C ILE A 407 38.47 97.67 -174.56
N LYS A 408 38.03 97.40 -175.97
CA LYS A 408 37.63 98.22 -177.43
C LYS A 408 38.13 98.18 -179.14
N GLU A 409 37.39 98.40 -180.42
CA GLU A 409 37.66 99.06 -181.99
C GLU A 409 37.23 98.68 -183.68
N GLN A 410 37.04 99.59 -184.87
CA GLN A 410 37.16 99.75 -186.58
C GLN A 410 36.27 99.46 -188.09
N GLU A 411 36.35 100.09 -189.45
CA GLU A 411 35.60 99.92 -190.98
C GLU A 411 35.84 100.68 -192.60
N GLU A 412 35.28 100.33 -193.94
CA GLU A 412 34.81 100.78 -195.54
C GLU A 412 35.41 101.31 -197.13
N ILE A 413 34.90 101.00 -198.51
CA ILE A 413 34.64 101.67 -200.02
C ILE A 413 33.81 100.90 -201.20
N ILE A 414 33.61 99.56 -201.22
CA ILE A 414 33.35 98.72 -202.45
C ILE A 414 31.85 98.58 -202.86
N MET A 415 31.29 99.49 -203.69
CA MET A 415 29.82 99.71 -203.68
C MET A 415 28.90 99.16 -204.82
N LYS A 416 29.34 99.01 -206.09
CA LYS A 416 28.38 98.80 -207.22
C LYS A 416 28.34 97.45 -207.95
N LEU A 417 29.30 96.54 -207.76
CA LEU A 417 29.08 95.11 -208.02
C LEU A 417 28.26 94.43 -206.89
N ASN A 418 27.92 95.16 -205.84
CA ASN A 418 27.54 94.63 -204.53
C ASN A 418 26.02 94.61 -204.27
N TYR A 419 25.20 94.87 -205.30
CA TYR A 419 23.75 95.00 -205.15
C TYR A 419 23.01 93.65 -205.20
N GLU A 420 23.40 92.74 -206.10
CA GLU A 420 22.69 91.46 -206.30
C GLU A 420 22.99 90.42 -205.21
N ILE A 421 24.22 90.41 -204.67
CA ILE A 421 24.62 89.53 -203.55
C ILE A 421 23.75 89.78 -202.31
N ARG A 422 23.39 91.06 -202.07
CA ARG A 422 22.67 91.53 -200.88
C ARG A 422 21.28 90.90 -200.69
N VAL A 423 20.67 90.38 -201.76
CA VAL A 423 19.35 89.73 -201.71
C VAL A 423 19.45 88.29 -201.16
N PHE A 424 20.51 87.55 -201.50
CA PHE A 424 20.68 86.16 -201.08
C PHE A 424 21.14 86.00 -199.61
N GLU A 425 21.84 87.00 -199.06
CA GLU A 425 22.18 87.00 -197.62
C GLU A 425 20.95 87.15 -196.72
N GLN A 426 19.94 87.92 -197.15
CA GLN A 426 18.83 88.35 -196.30
C GLN A 426 17.83 87.23 -195.97
N THR A 427 17.69 86.25 -196.87
CA THR A 427 16.89 85.04 -196.60
C THR A 427 17.60 84.10 -195.63
N ASN A 428 18.91 83.90 -195.79
CA ASN A 428 19.67 82.96 -194.97
C ASN A 428 19.73 83.39 -193.49
N ARG A 429 19.91 84.69 -193.22
CA ARG A 429 19.93 85.23 -191.84
C ARG A 429 18.63 85.01 -191.06
N ARG A 430 17.46 84.95 -191.74
CA ARG A 430 16.16 84.74 -191.08
C ARG A 430 15.98 83.32 -190.54
N MET A 431 16.48 82.31 -191.27
CA MET A 431 16.45 80.92 -190.83
C MET A 431 17.29 80.72 -189.55
N GLN A 432 18.43 81.42 -189.49
CA GLN A 432 19.39 81.31 -188.40
C GLN A 432 18.85 81.90 -187.09
N THR A 433 18.19 83.08 -187.14
CA THR A 433 17.58 83.70 -185.94
C THR A 433 16.52 82.82 -185.27
N THR A 434 15.75 82.03 -186.03
CA THR A 434 14.76 81.11 -185.46
C THR A 434 15.34 79.87 -184.78
N GLU A 435 16.61 79.52 -185.05
CA GLU A 435 17.32 78.43 -184.39
C GLU A 435 17.87 78.86 -183.01
N ASP A 436 18.41 80.09 -182.94
CA ASP A 436 18.87 80.72 -181.69
C ASP A 436 17.73 80.92 -180.67
N GLU A 437 16.53 81.34 -181.11
CA GLU A 437 15.38 81.53 -180.22
C GLU A 437 14.91 80.21 -179.56
N MET A 438 14.86 79.12 -180.32
CA MET A 438 14.43 77.81 -179.82
C MET A 438 15.47 77.18 -178.88
N THR A 439 16.76 77.37 -179.14
CA THR A 439 17.83 76.90 -178.24
C THR A 439 17.91 77.73 -176.95
N ALA A 440 17.60 79.04 -176.99
CA ALA A 440 17.46 79.86 -175.79
C ALA A 440 16.33 79.36 -174.87
N ALA A 441 15.13 79.11 -175.42
CA ALA A 441 13.98 78.59 -174.66
C ALA A 441 14.27 77.24 -173.99
N ALA A 442 14.95 76.32 -174.70
CA ALA A 442 15.36 75.03 -174.14
C ALA A 442 16.35 75.17 -172.95
N ASN A 443 17.16 76.23 -172.94
CA ASN A 443 18.08 76.52 -171.83
C ASN A 443 17.38 77.19 -170.64
N GLU A 444 16.32 77.97 -170.85
CA GLU A 444 15.48 78.54 -169.79
C GLU A 444 14.71 77.45 -169.01
N MET A 445 14.13 76.48 -169.74
CA MET A 445 13.50 75.28 -169.16
C MET A 445 14.49 74.52 -168.24
N ARG A 446 15.73 74.31 -168.71
CA ARG A 446 16.79 73.66 -167.90
C ARG A 446 17.18 74.43 -166.63
N ARG A 447 17.06 75.77 -166.61
CA ARG A 447 17.25 76.58 -165.38
C ARG A 447 16.11 76.37 -164.38
N HIS A 448 14.87 76.28 -164.85
CA HIS A 448 13.70 76.03 -163.99
C HIS A 448 13.76 74.66 -163.33
N ILE A 449 14.12 73.62 -164.08
CA ILE A 449 14.31 72.26 -163.54
C ILE A 449 15.33 72.28 -162.39
N LYS A 450 16.52 72.87 -162.61
CA LYS A 450 17.54 72.96 -161.55
C LYS A 450 17.08 73.71 -160.29
N LYS A 451 16.26 74.77 -160.41
CA LYS A 451 15.68 75.43 -159.22
C LYS A 451 14.78 74.48 -158.44
N LEU A 452 13.84 73.84 -159.12
CA LEU A 452 12.91 72.87 -158.50
C LEU A 452 13.65 71.68 -157.87
N GLU A 453 14.75 71.21 -158.46
CA GLU A 453 15.62 70.22 -157.85
C GLU A 453 16.28 70.73 -156.55
N THR A 454 16.83 71.95 -156.56
CA THR A 454 17.44 72.54 -155.35
C THR A 454 16.42 72.80 -154.25
N ASP A 455 15.21 73.25 -154.58
CA ASP A 455 14.17 73.55 -153.60
C ASP A 455 13.53 72.27 -153.05
N LYS A 456 13.32 71.24 -153.88
CA LYS A 456 12.98 69.88 -153.40
C LYS A 456 14.02 69.38 -152.39
N ASN A 457 15.31 69.55 -152.67
CA ASN A 457 16.37 69.08 -151.79
C ASN A 457 16.41 69.87 -150.46
N LYS A 458 16.10 71.17 -150.45
CA LYS A 458 15.89 71.94 -149.20
C LYS A 458 14.74 71.37 -148.37
N CYS A 459 13.57 71.17 -148.99
CA CYS A 459 12.40 70.61 -148.29
C CYS A 459 12.69 69.21 -147.71
N VAL A 460 13.51 68.40 -148.38
CA VAL A 460 13.97 67.10 -147.84
C VAL A 460 14.87 67.27 -146.61
N ILE A 461 15.79 68.24 -146.61
CA ILE A 461 16.64 68.54 -145.44
C ILE A 461 15.81 69.11 -144.29
N GLU A 462 14.92 70.06 -144.54
CA GLU A 462 14.05 70.67 -143.52
C GLU A 462 13.10 69.64 -142.89
N THR A 463 12.52 68.73 -143.69
CA THR A 463 11.69 67.63 -143.16
C THR A 463 12.50 66.61 -142.38
N GLN A 464 13.76 66.33 -142.76
CA GLN A 464 14.66 65.49 -141.96
C GLN A 464 15.02 66.15 -140.63
N GLU A 465 15.39 67.44 -140.61
CA GLU A 465 15.66 68.19 -139.38
C GLU A 465 14.46 68.24 -138.44
N LEU A 466 13.26 68.50 -138.97
CA LEU A 466 12.02 68.48 -138.18
C LEU A 466 11.72 67.08 -137.65
N THR A 467 12.00 66.02 -138.41
CA THR A 467 11.83 64.63 -137.96
C THR A 467 12.78 64.30 -136.81
N VAL A 468 14.03 64.76 -136.85
CA VAL A 468 14.99 64.61 -135.73
C VAL A 468 14.49 65.38 -134.51
N LYS A 469 14.15 66.66 -134.64
CA LYS A 469 13.63 67.49 -133.53
C LYS A 469 12.37 66.90 -132.89
N VAL A 470 11.45 66.34 -133.68
CA VAL A 470 10.26 65.63 -133.17
C VAL A 470 10.65 64.36 -132.42
N LYS A 471 11.62 63.59 -132.92
CA LYS A 471 12.12 62.39 -132.25
C LYS A 471 12.76 62.72 -130.90
N ASP A 472 13.63 63.73 -130.86
CA ASP A 472 14.32 64.15 -129.64
C ASP A 472 13.32 64.61 -128.56
N CYS A 473 12.32 65.43 -128.94
CA CYS A 473 11.22 65.81 -128.05
C CYS A 473 10.39 64.61 -127.57
N VAL A 474 10.18 63.60 -128.42
CA VAL A 474 9.48 62.35 -128.03
C VAL A 474 10.31 61.51 -127.07
N ASP A 475 11.63 61.46 -127.23
CA ASP A 475 12.53 60.72 -126.34
C ASP A 475 12.75 61.46 -125.00
N GLU A 476 12.77 62.80 -124.98
CA GLU A 476 12.68 63.59 -123.74
C GLU A 476 11.34 63.39 -123.02
N LEU A 477 10.21 63.38 -123.75
CA LEU A 477 8.89 63.07 -123.17
C LEU A 477 8.82 61.65 -122.58
N LYS A 478 9.53 60.68 -123.15
CA LYS A 478 9.69 59.34 -122.52
C LYS A 478 10.52 59.44 -121.24
N LEU A 479 11.64 60.15 -121.25
CA LEU A 479 12.48 60.36 -120.06
C LEU A 479 11.67 61.00 -118.92
N LYS A 480 10.91 62.06 -119.21
CA LYS A 480 10.06 62.74 -118.23
C LYS A 480 8.90 61.88 -117.74
N ARG A 481 8.33 61.01 -118.59
CA ARG A 481 7.34 60.00 -118.14
C ARG A 481 7.97 58.95 -117.20
N LEU A 482 9.21 58.53 -117.45
CA LEU A 482 9.94 57.62 -116.56
C LEU A 482 10.28 58.29 -115.21
N GLU A 483 10.75 59.54 -115.22
CA GLU A 483 10.95 60.33 -114.00
C GLU A 483 9.66 60.44 -113.17
N ILE A 484 8.53 60.81 -113.80
CA ILE A 484 7.23 60.91 -113.14
C ILE A 484 6.79 59.56 -112.54
N ALA A 485 6.96 58.45 -113.27
CA ALA A 485 6.62 57.13 -112.78
C ALA A 485 7.48 56.71 -111.57
N ASP A 486 8.78 57.03 -111.57
CA ASP A 486 9.67 56.72 -110.45
C ASP A 486 9.40 57.62 -109.23
N TYR A 487 9.05 58.89 -109.42
CA TYR A 487 8.56 59.75 -108.33
C TYR A 487 7.22 59.27 -107.76
N GLN A 488 6.27 58.85 -108.60
CA GLN A 488 5.00 58.24 -108.15
C GLN A 488 5.24 56.95 -107.35
N LYS A 489 6.18 56.11 -107.80
CA LYS A 489 6.59 54.90 -107.08
C LYS A 489 7.21 55.22 -105.71
N ARG A 490 8.14 56.19 -105.64
CA ARG A 490 8.75 56.66 -104.39
C ARG A 490 7.72 57.27 -103.44
N LEU A 491 6.75 58.04 -103.95
CA LEU A 491 5.64 58.60 -103.15
C LEU A 491 4.77 57.48 -102.57
N HIS A 492 4.38 56.49 -103.38
CA HIS A 492 3.59 55.36 -102.90
C HIS A 492 4.35 54.48 -101.89
N GLU A 493 5.65 54.28 -102.07
CA GLU A 493 6.51 53.64 -101.07
C GLU A 493 6.60 54.44 -99.76
N ALA A 494 6.65 55.78 -99.83
CA ALA A 494 6.64 56.65 -98.65
C ALA A 494 5.28 56.61 -97.91
N ASP A 495 4.17 56.68 -98.63
CA ASP A 495 2.81 56.53 -98.08
C ASP A 495 2.62 55.17 -97.40
N ASN A 496 3.09 54.09 -98.02
CA ASN A 496 2.99 52.76 -97.44
C ASN A 496 3.85 52.61 -96.17
N ARG A 497 5.07 53.19 -96.13
CA ARG A 497 5.89 53.26 -94.92
C ARG A 497 5.22 54.11 -93.83
N PHE A 498 4.63 55.26 -94.19
CA PHE A 498 3.89 56.10 -93.24
C PHE A 498 2.72 55.33 -92.61
N ARG A 499 1.91 54.64 -93.42
CA ARG A 499 0.80 53.79 -92.94
C ARG A 499 1.30 52.67 -92.02
N GLN A 500 2.40 51.98 -92.38
CA GLN A 500 3.02 50.97 -91.53
C GLN A 500 3.46 51.54 -90.18
N HIS A 501 4.13 52.69 -90.16
CA HIS A 501 4.53 53.36 -88.92
C HIS A 501 3.33 53.83 -88.09
N GLN A 502 2.24 54.30 -88.73
CA GLN A 502 0.99 54.63 -88.05
C GLN A 502 0.36 53.40 -87.37
N THR A 503 0.24 52.27 -88.08
CA THR A 503 -0.27 51.02 -87.50
C THR A 503 0.59 50.54 -86.33
N VAL A 504 1.92 50.61 -86.45
CA VAL A 504 2.82 50.25 -85.33
C VAL A 504 2.66 51.20 -84.14
N PHE A 505 2.50 52.50 -84.37
CA PHE A 505 2.26 53.47 -83.31
C PHE A 505 0.92 53.24 -82.59
N ASP A 506 -0.16 52.99 -83.32
CA ASP A 506 -1.47 52.71 -82.74
C ASP A 506 -1.50 51.36 -81.99
N ASN A 507 -0.75 50.35 -82.47
CA ASN A 507 -0.53 49.09 -81.73
C ASN A 507 0.21 49.33 -80.41
N ILE A 508 1.36 50.01 -80.44
CA ILE A 508 2.14 50.35 -79.22
C ILE A 508 1.28 51.19 -78.24
N ARG A 509 0.43 52.08 -78.76
CA ARG A 509 -0.51 52.87 -77.96
C ARG A 509 -1.58 51.99 -77.31
N ALA A 510 -2.10 50.99 -78.02
CA ALA A 510 -3.05 50.02 -77.50
C ALA A 510 -2.40 49.11 -76.43
N GLU A 511 -1.21 48.58 -76.69
CA GLU A 511 -0.41 47.79 -75.74
C GLU A 511 -0.13 48.58 -74.45
N ARG A 512 0.40 49.81 -74.57
CA ARG A 512 0.64 50.70 -73.43
C ARG A 512 -0.63 50.98 -72.63
N ASN A 513 -1.78 51.15 -73.29
CA ASN A 513 -3.06 51.34 -72.62
C ASN A 513 -3.51 50.05 -71.90
N SER A 514 -3.29 48.87 -72.50
CA SER A 514 -3.54 47.56 -71.91
C SER A 514 -2.67 47.33 -70.67
N PHE A 515 -1.35 47.54 -70.76
CA PHE A 515 -0.44 47.46 -69.62
C PHE A 515 -0.80 48.46 -68.51
N LYS A 516 -1.26 49.68 -68.84
CA LYS A 516 -1.76 50.62 -67.82
C LYS A 516 -3.02 50.10 -67.12
N LYS A 517 -3.96 49.46 -67.84
CA LYS A 517 -5.14 48.83 -67.24
C LYS A 517 -4.73 47.67 -66.33
N ASN A 518 -3.84 46.79 -66.79
CA ASN A 518 -3.38 45.64 -66.01
C ASN A 518 -2.61 46.09 -64.76
N LEU A 519 -1.80 47.16 -64.85
CA LEU A 519 -1.11 47.75 -63.70
C LEU A 519 -2.09 48.29 -62.64
N LEU A 520 -3.19 48.93 -63.06
CA LEU A 520 -4.24 49.38 -62.14
C LEU A 520 -4.94 48.20 -61.46
N LEU A 521 -5.34 47.18 -62.21
CA LEU A 521 -5.97 45.98 -61.64
C LEU A 521 -5.06 45.26 -60.63
N VAL A 522 -3.77 45.14 -60.92
CA VAL A 522 -2.78 44.56 -59.99
C VAL A 522 -2.55 45.48 -58.77
N GLN A 523 -2.63 46.81 -58.93
CA GLN A 523 -2.57 47.73 -57.78
C GLN A 523 -3.81 47.62 -56.88
N GLU A 524 -5.00 47.47 -57.46
CA GLU A 524 -6.27 47.25 -56.75
C GLU A 524 -6.24 45.90 -56.01
N GLU A 525 -5.81 44.82 -56.67
CA GLU A 525 -5.61 43.49 -56.07
C GLU A 525 -4.59 43.50 -54.91
N VAL A 526 -3.46 44.21 -55.07
CA VAL A 526 -2.47 44.38 -53.99
C VAL A 526 -3.03 45.16 -52.80
N VAL A 527 -3.97 46.10 -53.01
CA VAL A 527 -4.67 46.79 -51.92
C VAL A 527 -5.67 45.85 -51.24
N GLU A 528 -6.45 45.07 -52.00
CA GLU A 528 -7.34 44.06 -51.43
C GLU A 528 -6.59 43.00 -50.60
N LEU A 529 -5.49 42.46 -51.13
CA LEU A 529 -4.68 41.45 -50.44
C LEU A 529 -4.07 42.02 -49.15
N LYS A 530 -3.67 43.30 -49.14
CA LYS A 530 -3.24 43.99 -47.91
C LYS A 530 -4.38 44.21 -46.91
N ALA A 531 -5.61 44.44 -47.37
CA ALA A 531 -6.78 44.51 -46.48
C ALA A 531 -7.14 43.14 -45.90
N LYS A 532 -7.20 42.09 -46.74
CA LYS A 532 -7.41 40.70 -46.35
C LYS A 532 -6.35 40.24 -45.33
N ALA A 533 -5.07 40.51 -45.57
CA ALA A 533 -3.98 40.20 -44.64
C ALA A 533 -4.09 40.96 -43.30
N LYS A 534 -4.57 42.22 -43.29
CA LYS A 534 -4.84 42.94 -42.04
C LYS A 534 -5.98 42.31 -41.25
N ASN A 535 -7.07 41.94 -41.91
CA ASN A 535 -8.22 41.31 -41.25
C ASN A 535 -7.83 39.94 -40.65
N LEU A 536 -7.16 39.10 -41.43
CA LEU A 536 -6.62 37.81 -40.95
C LEU A 536 -5.66 38.00 -39.76
N ASN A 537 -4.82 39.05 -39.75
CA ASN A 537 -3.95 39.34 -38.62
C ASN A 537 -4.71 39.82 -37.37
N LEU A 538 -5.85 40.51 -37.52
CA LEU A 538 -6.75 40.84 -36.40
C LEU A 538 -7.42 39.58 -35.86
N GLU A 539 -7.95 38.71 -36.74
CA GLU A 539 -8.54 37.41 -36.37
C GLU A 539 -7.53 36.51 -35.65
N ILE A 540 -6.30 36.42 -36.16
CA ILE A 540 -5.19 35.68 -35.52
C ILE A 540 -4.91 36.21 -34.10
N ASN A 541 -4.98 37.52 -33.87
CA ASN A 541 -4.74 38.07 -32.53
C ASN A 541 -5.94 37.84 -31.59
N VAL A 542 -7.18 37.96 -32.08
CA VAL A 542 -8.38 37.56 -31.31
C VAL A 542 -8.34 36.08 -30.93
N LEU A 543 -7.89 35.21 -31.84
CA LEU A 543 -7.72 33.78 -31.57
C LEU A 543 -6.58 33.50 -30.57
N LYS A 544 -5.48 34.26 -30.59
CA LYS A 544 -4.42 34.17 -29.56
C LYS A 544 -4.94 34.60 -28.19
N ASP A 545 -5.69 35.70 -28.10
CA ASP A 545 -6.26 36.19 -26.84
C ASP A 545 -7.26 35.16 -26.27
N GLN A 546 -8.11 34.58 -27.12
CA GLN A 546 -8.99 33.47 -26.73
C GLN A 546 -8.22 32.23 -26.27
N LEU A 547 -7.15 31.87 -26.98
CA LEU A 547 -6.30 30.72 -26.64
C LEU A 547 -5.60 30.93 -25.29
N ALA A 548 -5.02 32.12 -25.04
CA ALA A 548 -4.40 32.46 -23.76
C ALA A 548 -5.41 32.45 -22.59
N ILE A 549 -6.66 32.89 -22.83
CA ILE A 549 -7.75 32.75 -21.84
C ILE A 549 -8.05 31.27 -21.57
N LYS A 550 -8.08 30.42 -22.61
CA LYS A 550 -8.31 28.98 -22.46
C LYS A 550 -7.16 28.26 -21.78
N GLU A 551 -5.91 28.61 -22.04
CA GLU A 551 -4.74 28.12 -21.31
C GLU A 551 -4.83 28.50 -19.82
N ALA A 552 -5.15 29.76 -19.52
CA ALA A 552 -5.30 30.23 -18.15
C ALA A 552 -6.48 29.57 -17.41
N ASP A 553 -7.59 29.25 -18.09
CA ASP A 553 -8.68 28.47 -17.51
C ASP A 553 -8.32 26.98 -17.35
N LEU A 554 -7.56 26.40 -18.28
CA LEU A 554 -7.09 25.01 -18.21
C LEU A 554 -6.13 24.83 -17.02
N MET A 555 -5.18 25.74 -16.81
CA MET A 555 -4.31 25.74 -15.62
C MET A 555 -5.10 25.83 -14.30
N LYS A 556 -6.22 26.58 -14.26
CA LYS A 556 -7.11 26.61 -13.08
C LYS A 556 -7.79 25.25 -12.86
N GLN A 557 -8.24 24.59 -13.93
CA GLN A 557 -8.85 23.26 -13.85
C GLN A 557 -7.82 22.20 -13.44
N GLU A 558 -6.59 22.24 -13.96
CA GLU A 558 -5.50 21.38 -13.52
C GLU A 558 -5.16 21.60 -12.04
N PHE A 559 -5.12 22.84 -11.56
CA PHE A 559 -4.90 23.13 -10.13
C PHE A 559 -6.03 22.59 -9.25
N LEU A 560 -7.29 22.78 -9.66
CA LEU A 560 -8.46 22.23 -8.97
C LEU A 560 -8.48 20.69 -8.99
N PHE A 561 -8.15 20.07 -10.12
CA PHE A 561 -8.01 18.62 -10.25
C PHE A 561 -6.92 18.08 -9.32
N ASN A 562 -5.73 18.67 -9.31
CA ASN A 562 -4.63 18.30 -8.41
C ASN A 562 -5.00 18.47 -6.92
N LYS A 563 -5.85 19.44 -6.58
CA LYS A 563 -6.38 19.61 -5.22
C LYS A 563 -7.39 18.51 -4.87
N LEU A 564 -8.35 18.24 -5.77
CA LEU A 564 -9.35 17.18 -5.60
C LEU A 564 -8.72 15.78 -5.59
N GLU A 565 -7.62 15.56 -6.31
CA GLU A 565 -6.88 14.30 -6.30
C GLU A 565 -6.16 14.07 -4.96
N LYS A 566 -5.56 15.11 -4.38
CA LYS A 566 -4.99 15.06 -3.03
C LYS A 566 -6.06 14.84 -1.95
N GLU A 567 -7.24 15.45 -2.11
CA GLU A 567 -8.38 15.23 -1.21
C GLU A 567 -8.94 13.80 -1.35
N LYS A 568 -9.09 13.30 -2.57
CA LYS A 568 -9.46 11.90 -2.87
C LYS A 568 -8.48 10.91 -2.23
N ASP A 569 -7.19 11.15 -2.33
CA ASP A 569 -6.18 10.22 -1.82
C ASP A 569 -6.01 10.33 -0.30
N GLY A 570 -6.21 11.51 0.29
CA GLY A 570 -6.40 11.66 1.73
C GLY A 570 -7.61 10.86 2.24
N LEU A 571 -8.76 10.97 1.58
CA LEU A 571 -9.97 10.20 1.90
C LEU A 571 -9.76 8.68 1.71
N LYS A 572 -8.98 8.23 0.72
CA LYS A 572 -8.58 6.81 0.62
C LYS A 572 -7.83 6.36 1.87
N VAL A 573 -6.85 7.14 2.34
CA VAL A 573 -6.04 6.83 3.53
C VAL A 573 -6.93 6.78 4.78
N GLU A 574 -7.83 7.74 4.96
CA GLU A 574 -8.82 7.74 6.05
C GLU A 574 -9.73 6.50 5.99
N ILE A 575 -10.25 6.14 4.81
CA ILE A 575 -11.05 4.93 4.61
C ILE A 575 -10.25 3.67 4.96
N THR A 576 -8.96 3.58 4.60
CA THR A 576 -8.12 2.44 4.99
C THR A 576 -7.86 2.38 6.49
N ASN A 577 -7.61 3.51 7.15
CA ASN A 577 -7.44 3.59 8.59
C ASN A 577 -8.73 3.20 9.33
N ILE A 578 -9.89 3.66 8.87
CA ILE A 578 -11.20 3.28 9.42
C ILE A 578 -11.46 1.79 9.21
N ARG A 579 -11.11 1.20 8.05
CA ARG A 579 -11.22 -0.25 7.82
C ARG A 579 -10.32 -1.06 8.76
N ILE A 580 -9.08 -0.63 8.98
CA ILE A 580 -8.15 -1.28 9.93
C ILE A 580 -8.71 -1.20 11.35
N ASN A 581 -9.15 -0.02 11.81
CA ASN A 581 -9.76 0.14 13.13
C ASN A 581 -11.03 -0.70 13.30
N MET A 582 -11.88 -0.78 12.26
CA MET A 582 -13.06 -1.65 12.25
C MET A 582 -12.69 -3.15 12.27
N SER A 583 -11.54 -3.55 11.74
CA SER A 583 -11.01 -4.91 11.88
C SER A 583 -10.56 -5.18 13.31
N ASN A 584 -9.77 -4.26 13.88
CA ASN A 584 -9.26 -4.36 15.25
C ASN A 584 -10.42 -4.44 16.26
N PHE A 585 -11.43 -3.56 16.16
CA PHE A 585 -12.61 -3.60 17.02
C PHE A 585 -13.48 -4.86 16.82
N ARG A 586 -13.47 -5.48 15.64
CA ARG A 586 -14.13 -6.79 15.42
C ARG A 586 -13.39 -7.92 16.14
N GLU A 587 -12.06 -7.93 16.08
CA GLU A 587 -11.25 -8.90 16.83
C GLU A 587 -11.40 -8.71 18.33
N GLU A 588 -11.37 -7.47 18.83
CA GLU A 588 -11.60 -7.15 20.24
C GLU A 588 -13.01 -7.59 20.67
N MET A 589 -14.06 -7.30 19.88
CA MET A 589 -15.40 -7.80 20.18
C MET A 589 -15.49 -9.33 20.19
N GLU A 590 -14.77 -10.06 19.33
CA GLU A 590 -14.81 -11.53 19.37
C GLU A 590 -13.98 -12.11 20.53
N LYS A 591 -12.86 -11.48 20.92
CA LYS A 591 -12.13 -11.78 22.16
C LYS A 591 -13.05 -11.58 23.38
N MET A 592 -13.71 -10.42 23.48
CA MET A 592 -14.69 -10.12 24.54
C MET A 592 -15.87 -11.09 24.55
N LYS A 593 -16.39 -11.54 23.39
CA LYS A 593 -17.42 -12.58 23.30
C LYS A 593 -16.93 -13.96 23.73
N GLN A 594 -15.66 -14.30 23.51
CA GLN A 594 -15.07 -15.54 23.99
C GLN A 594 -14.89 -15.52 25.51
N GLU A 595 -14.45 -14.40 26.07
CA GLU A 595 -14.41 -14.17 27.52
C GLU A 595 -15.82 -14.20 28.14
N GLU A 596 -16.82 -13.57 27.51
CA GLU A 596 -18.22 -13.61 27.95
C GLU A 596 -18.77 -15.05 27.99
N LYS A 597 -18.49 -15.86 26.96
CA LYS A 597 -18.85 -17.29 26.91
C LYS A 597 -18.14 -18.08 28.02
N PHE A 598 -16.86 -17.82 28.26
CA PHE A 598 -16.08 -18.46 29.32
C PHE A 598 -16.59 -18.10 30.73
N LEU A 599 -16.85 -16.82 30.98
CA LEU A 599 -17.42 -16.33 32.24
C LEU A 599 -18.83 -16.88 32.48
N LYS A 600 -19.68 -16.94 31.45
CA LYS A 600 -21.01 -17.57 31.54
C LYS A 600 -20.93 -19.07 31.89
N LYS A 601 -19.98 -19.81 31.31
CA LYS A 601 -19.73 -21.22 31.67
C LYS A 601 -19.24 -21.37 33.11
N THR A 602 -18.31 -20.51 33.54
CA THR A 602 -17.80 -20.48 34.91
C THR A 602 -18.91 -20.15 35.93
N LEU A 603 -19.81 -19.22 35.59
CA LEU A 603 -20.98 -18.88 36.40
C LEU A 603 -21.93 -20.07 36.53
N GLN A 604 -22.25 -20.76 35.42
CA GLN A 604 -23.09 -21.97 35.46
C GLN A 604 -22.45 -23.10 36.30
N GLU A 605 -21.13 -23.26 36.25
CA GLU A 605 -20.41 -24.23 37.08
C GLU A 605 -20.43 -23.85 38.58
N ALA A 606 -20.38 -22.54 38.89
CA ALA A 606 -20.56 -22.02 40.24
C ALA A 606 -22.00 -22.20 40.74
N ASP A 607 -23.01 -21.86 39.95
CA ASP A 607 -24.44 -22.04 40.27
C ASP A 607 -24.77 -23.52 40.54
N LEU A 608 -24.28 -24.43 39.70
CA LEU A 608 -24.41 -25.88 39.90
C LEU A 608 -23.69 -26.36 41.16
N THR A 609 -22.63 -25.68 41.59
CA THR A 609 -21.91 -25.97 42.84
C THR A 609 -22.67 -25.45 44.06
N ILE A 610 -23.25 -24.25 43.98
CA ILE A 610 -24.14 -23.68 45.00
C ILE A 610 -25.36 -24.59 45.19
N ILE A 611 -26.02 -25.03 44.12
CA ILE A 611 -27.18 -25.94 44.18
C ILE A 611 -26.84 -27.28 44.85
N LYS A 612 -25.62 -27.80 44.67
CA LYS A 612 -25.15 -29.01 45.38
C LYS A 612 -24.93 -28.71 46.86
N GLN A 613 -24.21 -27.65 47.19
CA GLN A 613 -23.91 -27.25 48.57
C GLN A 613 -25.18 -26.95 49.38
N THR A 614 -26.18 -26.28 48.79
CA THR A 614 -27.49 -26.07 49.43
C THR A 614 -28.17 -27.39 49.77
N LYS A 615 -28.15 -28.38 48.87
CA LYS A 615 -28.73 -29.72 49.13
C LYS A 615 -27.94 -30.50 50.18
N GLU A 616 -26.60 -30.37 50.20
CA GLU A 616 -25.77 -30.95 51.26
C GLU A 616 -26.08 -30.31 52.62
N ILE A 617 -26.28 -28.99 52.67
CA ILE A 617 -26.72 -28.27 53.88
C ILE A 617 -28.12 -28.71 54.32
N GLU A 618 -29.08 -28.85 53.40
CA GLU A 618 -30.43 -29.37 53.67
C GLU A 618 -30.37 -30.79 54.26
N LEU A 619 -29.55 -31.69 53.69
CA LEU A 619 -29.34 -33.04 54.23
C LEU A 619 -28.74 -33.01 55.64
N ILE A 620 -27.69 -32.21 55.86
CA ILE A 620 -27.05 -32.05 57.19
C ILE A 620 -28.02 -31.44 58.21
N MET A 621 -28.90 -30.52 57.79
CA MET A 621 -29.96 -29.97 58.65
C MET A 621 -31.01 -31.03 59.00
N ASN A 622 -31.44 -31.85 58.05
CA ASN A 622 -32.35 -32.96 58.30
C ASN A 622 -31.72 -34.01 59.26
N GLU A 623 -30.45 -34.37 59.06
CA GLU A 623 -29.70 -35.25 59.98
C GLU A 623 -29.60 -34.65 61.39
N ARG A 624 -29.23 -33.36 61.48
CA ARG A 624 -29.19 -32.61 62.75
C ARG A 624 -30.53 -32.65 63.47
N ASP A 625 -31.64 -32.48 62.77
CA ASP A 625 -32.98 -32.38 63.37
C ASP A 625 -33.54 -33.76 63.74
N ILE A 626 -33.20 -34.81 63.00
CA ILE A 626 -33.40 -36.21 63.40
C ILE A 626 -32.62 -36.52 64.69
N ILE A 627 -31.32 -36.17 64.74
CA ILE A 627 -30.46 -36.39 65.91
C ILE A 627 -30.95 -35.56 67.11
N GLY A 628 -31.33 -34.30 66.91
CA GLY A 628 -31.93 -33.44 67.94
C GLY A 628 -33.22 -34.03 68.51
N THR A 629 -34.10 -34.54 67.65
CA THR A 629 -35.32 -35.25 68.06
C THR A 629 -35.01 -36.52 68.86
N GLN A 630 -33.98 -37.27 68.49
CA GLN A 630 -33.52 -38.44 69.27
C GLN A 630 -32.95 -38.03 70.63
N ILE A 631 -32.15 -36.95 70.70
CA ILE A 631 -31.58 -36.45 71.96
C ILE A 631 -32.69 -35.98 72.91
N VAL A 632 -33.71 -35.26 72.42
CA VAL A 632 -34.87 -34.88 73.24
C VAL A 632 -35.57 -36.11 73.81
N ARG A 633 -35.93 -37.09 72.97
CA ARG A 633 -36.57 -38.34 73.42
C ARG A 633 -35.73 -39.11 74.44
N ARG A 634 -34.39 -39.10 74.32
CA ARG A 634 -33.49 -39.72 75.30
C ARG A 634 -33.39 -38.92 76.60
N ASN A 635 -33.45 -37.59 76.56
CA ASN A 635 -33.52 -36.76 77.75
C ASN A 635 -34.86 -36.94 78.49
N ASP A 636 -35.96 -37.10 77.76
CA ASP A 636 -37.29 -37.42 78.32
C ASP A 636 -37.28 -38.82 78.98
N GLU A 637 -36.72 -39.83 78.30
CA GLU A 637 -36.52 -41.18 78.84
C GLU A 637 -35.66 -41.14 80.13
N ILE A 638 -34.52 -40.45 80.11
CA ILE A 638 -33.64 -40.28 81.27
C ILE A 638 -34.38 -39.59 82.41
N SER A 639 -35.14 -38.54 82.14
CA SER A 639 -35.94 -37.83 83.15
C SER A 639 -37.02 -38.72 83.76
N LEU A 640 -37.67 -39.56 82.95
CA LEU A 640 -38.63 -40.56 83.41
C LEU A 640 -37.96 -41.63 84.30
N GLN A 641 -36.75 -42.10 83.95
CA GLN A 641 -36.01 -43.03 84.80
C GLN A 641 -35.54 -42.37 86.11
N TYR A 642 -35.12 -41.10 86.11
CA TYR A 642 -34.79 -40.36 87.33
C TYR A 642 -36.01 -40.23 88.26
N ASN A 643 -37.16 -39.81 87.74
CA ASN A 643 -38.40 -39.72 88.50
C ASN A 643 -38.80 -41.09 89.07
N LYS A 644 -38.71 -42.16 88.27
CA LYS A 644 -38.96 -43.53 88.72
C LYS A 644 -37.98 -43.99 89.80
N MET A 645 -36.69 -43.69 89.66
CA MET A 645 -35.66 -44.00 90.65
C MET A 645 -35.89 -43.24 91.95
N GLN A 646 -36.29 -41.96 91.89
CA GLN A 646 -36.64 -41.17 93.07
C GLN A 646 -37.84 -41.80 93.80
N ILE A 647 -38.95 -42.08 93.10
CA ILE A 647 -40.15 -42.71 93.70
C ILE A 647 -39.80 -44.07 94.32
N LEU A 648 -38.97 -44.88 93.67
CA LEU A 648 -38.52 -46.16 94.22
C LEU A 648 -37.60 -45.98 95.44
N THR A 649 -36.75 -44.95 95.47
CA THR A 649 -35.86 -44.64 96.60
C THR A 649 -36.66 -44.14 97.80
N GLU A 650 -37.64 -43.26 97.60
CA GLU A 650 -38.56 -42.78 98.63
C GLU A 650 -39.43 -43.92 99.18
N THR A 651 -39.93 -44.80 98.31
CA THR A 651 -40.67 -46.01 98.69
C THR A 651 -39.80 -46.97 99.51
N LEU A 652 -38.56 -47.20 99.09
CA LEU A 652 -37.62 -48.09 99.77
C LEU A 652 -37.22 -47.53 101.14
N ALA A 653 -36.86 -46.24 101.23
CA ALA A 653 -36.56 -45.59 102.51
C ALA A 653 -37.78 -45.56 103.46
N GLY A 654 -38.99 -45.42 102.92
CA GLY A 654 -40.23 -45.61 103.66
C GLY A 654 -40.39 -47.02 104.20
N GLY A 655 -40.10 -48.04 103.39
CA GLY A 655 -40.10 -49.45 103.78
C GLY A 655 -39.03 -49.81 104.82
N GLU A 656 -37.81 -49.32 104.67
CA GLU A 656 -36.72 -49.47 105.65
C GLU A 656 -37.07 -48.83 106.99
N LYS A 657 -37.68 -47.63 106.98
CA LYS A 657 -38.17 -46.96 108.18
C LYS A 657 -39.27 -47.77 108.88
N GLN A 658 -40.24 -48.31 108.13
CA GLN A 658 -41.27 -49.19 108.69
C GLN A 658 -40.66 -50.49 109.24
N TYR A 659 -39.69 -51.08 108.54
CA TYR A 659 -39.00 -52.29 108.98
C TYR A 659 -38.21 -52.08 110.27
N THR A 660 -37.45 -50.97 110.39
CA THR A 660 -36.76 -50.61 111.63
C THR A 660 -37.73 -50.37 112.78
N GLN A 661 -38.85 -49.67 112.55
CA GLN A 661 -39.92 -49.54 113.55
C GLN A 661 -40.46 -50.89 114.03
N ARG A 662 -40.76 -51.82 113.12
CA ARG A 662 -41.19 -53.20 113.49
C ARG A 662 -40.09 -53.99 114.22
N MET A 663 -38.82 -53.79 113.87
CA MET A 663 -37.70 -54.44 114.57
C MET A 663 -37.51 -53.90 116.00
N ASP A 664 -37.74 -52.61 116.23
CA ASP A 664 -37.73 -52.03 117.57
C ASP A 664 -38.99 -52.40 118.38
N GLU A 665 -40.18 -52.50 117.77
CA GLU A 665 -41.38 -53.11 118.41
C GLU A 665 -41.11 -54.56 118.83
N ILE A 666 -40.52 -55.38 117.95
CA ILE A 666 -40.12 -56.75 118.28
C ILE A 666 -39.08 -56.77 119.40
N ARG A 667 -38.23 -55.74 119.51
CA ARG A 667 -37.22 -55.60 120.57
C ARG A 667 -37.84 -55.19 121.91
N THR A 668 -38.78 -54.26 121.94
CA THR A 668 -39.51 -53.89 123.18
C THR A 668 -40.36 -55.07 123.66
N LEU A 669 -41.12 -55.72 122.79
CA LEU A 669 -41.90 -56.92 123.13
C LEU A 669 -41.01 -58.07 123.64
N LYS A 670 -39.79 -58.26 123.10
CA LYS A 670 -38.82 -59.24 123.63
C LYS A 670 -38.29 -58.85 125.02
N LEU A 671 -38.11 -57.56 125.30
CA LEU A 671 -37.72 -57.06 126.64
C LEU A 671 -38.86 -57.20 127.64
N GLU A 672 -40.09 -56.87 127.26
CA GLU A 672 -41.29 -57.07 128.07
C GLU A 672 -41.52 -58.55 128.38
N LEU A 673 -41.42 -59.44 127.38
CA LEU A 673 -41.51 -60.89 127.57
C LEU A 673 -40.39 -61.41 128.49
N LYS A 674 -39.17 -60.84 128.43
CA LYS A 674 -38.10 -61.16 129.38
C LYS A 674 -38.42 -60.67 130.79
N ASN A 675 -38.94 -59.46 130.94
CA ASN A 675 -39.34 -58.88 132.23
C ASN A 675 -40.50 -59.66 132.86
N LEU A 676 -41.48 -60.08 132.06
CA LEU A 676 -42.59 -60.95 132.48
C LEU A 676 -42.07 -62.33 132.91
N LYS A 677 -41.15 -62.95 132.17
CA LYS A 677 -40.50 -64.21 132.58
C LYS A 677 -39.70 -64.06 133.88
N LEU A 678 -38.96 -62.97 134.06
CA LEU A 678 -38.24 -62.69 135.31
C LEU A 678 -39.20 -62.46 136.49
N ARG A 679 -40.30 -61.73 136.27
CA ARG A 679 -41.36 -61.53 137.27
C ARG A 679 -42.06 -62.83 137.63
N ASN A 680 -42.33 -63.70 136.65
CA ASN A 680 -42.90 -65.02 136.89
C ASN A 680 -41.94 -65.91 137.70
N ALA A 681 -40.66 -65.99 137.31
CA ALA A 681 -39.65 -66.75 138.06
C ALA A 681 -39.42 -66.20 139.49
N ALA A 682 -39.59 -64.89 139.70
CA ALA A 682 -39.58 -64.29 141.04
C ALA A 682 -40.83 -64.69 141.85
N LEU A 683 -42.02 -64.72 141.24
CA LEU A 683 -43.26 -65.19 141.87
C LEU A 683 -43.22 -66.69 142.18
N GLU A 684 -42.63 -67.52 141.31
CA GLU A 684 -42.37 -68.95 141.56
C GLU A 684 -41.42 -69.13 142.76
N LYS A 685 -40.38 -68.30 142.88
CA LYS A 685 -39.50 -68.28 144.06
C LYS A 685 -40.21 -67.82 145.33
N HIS A 686 -41.06 -66.80 145.27
CA HIS A 686 -41.89 -66.41 146.42
C HIS A 686 -42.91 -67.49 146.79
N THR A 687 -43.43 -68.24 145.82
CA THR A 687 -44.41 -69.32 146.05
C THR A 687 -43.75 -70.56 146.66
N SER A 688 -42.51 -70.88 146.28
CA SER A 688 -41.71 -71.91 146.96
C SER A 688 -41.28 -71.47 148.36
N SER A 689 -40.84 -70.23 148.53
CA SER A 689 -40.54 -69.65 149.86
C SER A 689 -41.78 -69.63 150.79
N LEU A 690 -42.99 -69.51 150.23
CA LEU A 690 -44.24 -69.64 150.99
C LEU A 690 -44.51 -71.07 151.47
N ASN A 691 -43.98 -72.09 150.80
CA ASN A 691 -44.02 -73.48 151.29
C ASN A 691 -42.96 -73.68 152.38
N ASP A 692 -41.74 -73.16 152.21
CA ASP A 692 -40.71 -73.18 153.27
C ASP A 692 -41.21 -72.49 154.55
N LEU A 693 -41.93 -71.37 154.40
CA LEU A 693 -42.60 -70.66 155.51
C LEU A 693 -43.74 -71.47 156.14
N ARG A 694 -44.51 -72.23 155.36
CA ARG A 694 -45.56 -73.14 155.90
C ARG A 694 -44.95 -74.30 156.67
N ASP A 695 -43.87 -74.90 156.18
CA ASP A 695 -43.14 -75.96 156.88
C ASP A 695 -42.46 -75.42 158.14
N ALA A 696 -41.92 -74.19 158.11
CA ALA A 696 -41.40 -73.51 159.29
C ALA A 696 -42.51 -73.23 160.32
N VAL A 697 -43.69 -72.76 159.91
CA VAL A 697 -44.87 -72.61 160.79
C VAL A 697 -45.26 -73.96 161.39
N SER A 698 -45.41 -75.01 160.57
CA SER A 698 -45.76 -76.35 161.04
C SER A 698 -44.65 -77.00 161.90
N HIS A 699 -43.40 -76.54 161.80
CA HIS A 699 -42.31 -76.95 162.68
C HIS A 699 -42.35 -76.18 164.02
N LEU A 700 -42.67 -74.88 163.99
CA LEU A 700 -42.90 -74.07 165.17
C LEU A 700 -44.14 -74.52 165.94
N GLU A 701 -45.23 -74.92 165.28
CA GLU A 701 -46.42 -75.51 165.91
C GLU A 701 -46.10 -76.84 166.61
N ARG A 702 -45.33 -77.72 165.95
CA ARG A 702 -44.84 -78.97 166.57
C ARG A 702 -43.94 -78.67 167.78
N ASN A 703 -43.06 -77.68 167.70
CA ASN A 703 -42.18 -77.33 168.81
C ASN A 703 -42.92 -76.59 169.93
N LEU A 704 -43.95 -75.79 169.63
CA LEU A 704 -44.85 -75.20 170.62
C LEU A 704 -45.63 -76.29 171.36
N ASN A 705 -46.11 -77.33 170.68
CA ASN A 705 -46.73 -78.47 171.35
C ASN A 705 -45.73 -79.31 172.16
N LYS A 706 -44.48 -79.48 171.71
CA LYS A 706 -43.42 -80.10 172.53
C LYS A 706 -43.13 -79.29 173.79
N GLU A 707 -42.97 -77.97 173.67
CA GLU A 707 -42.72 -77.11 174.84
C GLU A 707 -43.96 -76.99 175.74
N ARG A 708 -45.19 -77.09 175.22
CA ARG A 708 -46.40 -77.25 176.06
C ARG A 708 -46.39 -78.56 176.84
N LEU A 709 -46.12 -79.69 176.19
CA LEU A 709 -46.01 -81.00 176.85
C LEU A 709 -44.86 -81.02 177.88
N LYS A 710 -43.76 -80.34 177.57
CA LYS A 710 -42.58 -80.20 178.44
C LYS A 710 -42.81 -79.24 179.60
N VAL A 711 -43.59 -78.17 179.43
CA VAL A 711 -44.10 -77.35 180.55
C VAL A 711 -45.02 -78.19 181.42
N MET A 712 -45.95 -78.96 180.84
CA MET A 712 -46.85 -79.83 181.60
C MET A 712 -46.08 -80.89 182.42
N ALA A 713 -45.05 -81.51 181.83
CA ALA A 713 -44.15 -82.43 182.52
C ALA A 713 -43.26 -81.73 183.57
N LEU A 714 -42.83 -80.49 183.32
CA LEU A 714 -42.07 -79.69 184.30
C LEU A 714 -42.96 -79.18 185.44
N GLU A 715 -44.25 -78.94 185.22
CA GLU A 715 -45.24 -78.69 186.28
C GLU A 715 -45.43 -79.95 187.14
N GLU A 716 -45.39 -81.14 186.54
CA GLU A 716 -45.43 -82.44 187.21
C GLU A 716 -44.13 -82.73 188.01
N GLU A 717 -42.95 -82.43 187.46
CA GLU A 717 -41.65 -82.50 188.18
C GLU A 717 -41.53 -81.45 189.30
N VAL A 718 -42.07 -80.23 189.10
CA VAL A 718 -42.11 -79.18 190.13
C VAL A 718 -43.02 -79.56 191.30
N GLN A 719 -44.01 -80.44 191.10
CA GLN A 719 -44.81 -81.00 192.20
C GLN A 719 -44.05 -82.02 193.06
N ASN A 720 -42.85 -82.50 192.68
CA ASN A 720 -42.12 -83.51 193.46
C ASN A 720 -40.57 -83.44 193.33
N PRO A 721 -39.87 -82.64 194.15
CA PRO A 721 -38.47 -82.30 193.91
C PRO A 721 -37.41 -83.25 194.52
N LEU A 722 -36.56 -83.83 193.67
CA LEU A 722 -35.18 -84.27 193.96
C LEU A 722 -34.27 -83.76 192.82
N ASN A 723 -33.03 -83.33 193.12
CA ASN A 723 -32.49 -82.08 192.55
C ASN A 723 -30.98 -82.12 192.11
N ILE A 724 -30.49 -81.04 191.44
CA ILE A 724 -29.12 -80.44 191.44
C ILE A 724 -28.25 -80.42 190.12
N HIS A 725 -28.29 -79.26 189.40
CA HIS A 725 -27.18 -78.47 188.75
C HIS A 725 -26.66 -78.67 187.27
N ARG A 726 -25.85 -77.70 186.74
CA ARG A 726 -25.96 -77.12 185.35
C ARG A 726 -24.77 -76.20 184.83
N TRP A 727 -24.28 -76.36 183.56
CA TRP A 727 -23.50 -75.43 182.61
C TRP A 727 -21.92 -75.27 182.52
N ARG A 728 -21.32 -75.03 181.29
CA ARG A 728 -20.09 -74.19 180.88
C ARG A 728 -19.70 -74.14 179.33
N SER A 729 -18.79 -73.24 178.83
CA SER A 729 -18.09 -73.09 177.46
C SER A 729 -16.83 -72.10 177.50
N LEU A 730 -16.04 -71.52 176.51
CA LEU A 730 -15.83 -71.36 175.00
C LEU A 730 -14.48 -70.56 174.63
N GLU A 731 -13.70 -70.70 173.49
CA GLU A 731 -12.50 -69.80 173.09
C GLU A 731 -11.86 -69.84 171.59
N GLY A 732 -10.80 -69.03 171.19
CA GLY A 732 -10.22 -68.79 169.77
C GLY A 732 -8.79 -68.10 169.51
N THR A 733 -8.52 -67.29 168.41
CA THR A 733 -7.43 -66.22 168.07
C THR A 733 -6.48 -66.26 166.75
N ASP A 734 -5.52 -65.30 166.49
CA ASP A 734 -5.04 -64.67 165.16
C ASP A 734 -3.54 -64.08 165.06
N PRO A 735 -2.94 -63.58 163.90
CA PRO A 735 -1.48 -63.19 163.70
C PRO A 735 -1.05 -61.73 163.17
N ASP A 736 0.26 -61.50 162.80
CA ASP A 736 1.03 -60.20 162.79
C ASP A 736 1.51 -59.55 161.42
N THR A 737 2.19 -58.37 161.48
CA THR A 737 2.30 -57.24 160.54
C THR A 737 3.44 -57.17 159.50
N PHE A 738 4.63 -57.75 159.73
CA PHE A 738 5.84 -57.44 158.91
C PHE A 738 5.70 -57.74 157.40
N GLU A 739 4.90 -58.74 157.03
CA GLU A 739 4.68 -59.12 155.62
C GLU A 739 4.10 -57.98 154.76
N LEU A 740 3.30 -57.10 155.37
CA LEU A 740 2.58 -56.04 154.67
C LEU A 740 3.56 -55.02 154.04
N LEU A 741 4.61 -54.66 154.78
CA LEU A 741 5.59 -53.66 154.37
C LEU A 741 6.42 -54.11 153.15
N LYS A 742 6.80 -55.39 153.13
CA LYS A 742 7.56 -56.02 152.03
C LYS A 742 6.76 -56.04 150.72
N LYS A 743 5.43 -56.15 150.81
CA LYS A 743 4.51 -56.15 149.66
C LYS A 743 4.41 -54.76 149.01
N ILE A 744 4.49 -53.68 149.78
CA ILE A 744 4.39 -52.28 149.30
C ILE A 744 5.56 -51.92 148.38
N GLN A 745 6.81 -52.22 148.76
CA GLN A 745 7.99 -51.88 147.94
C GLN A 745 8.01 -52.58 146.57
N ILE A 746 7.49 -53.82 146.50
CA ILE A 746 7.37 -54.57 145.24
C ILE A 746 6.39 -53.88 144.29
N LEU A 747 5.26 -53.37 144.80
CA LEU A 747 4.27 -52.65 144.02
C LEU A 747 4.81 -51.32 143.48
N GLN A 748 5.57 -50.56 144.29
CA GLN A 748 6.18 -49.29 143.87
C GLN A 748 7.14 -49.47 142.68
N LYS A 749 8.04 -50.48 142.71
CA LYS A 749 8.92 -50.78 141.57
C LYS A 749 8.15 -51.19 140.31
N ARG A 750 7.00 -51.85 140.46
CA ARG A 750 6.15 -52.26 139.32
C ARG A 750 5.47 -51.07 138.65
N ILE A 751 5.01 -50.08 139.42
CA ILE A 751 4.38 -48.85 138.92
C ILE A 751 5.35 -48.05 138.06
N VAL A 752 6.57 -47.79 138.56
CA VAL A 752 7.59 -47.02 137.81
C VAL A 752 7.88 -47.64 136.43
N LYS A 753 7.99 -48.98 136.36
CA LYS A 753 8.19 -49.67 135.09
C LYS A 753 7.02 -49.43 134.13
N MET A 754 5.77 -49.60 134.58
CA MET A 754 4.59 -49.37 133.72
C MET A 754 4.48 -47.92 133.22
N SER A 755 4.83 -46.92 134.03
CA SER A 755 4.88 -45.52 133.58
C SER A 755 5.89 -45.31 132.44
N THR A 756 7.07 -45.95 132.50
CA THR A 756 8.06 -45.86 131.39
C THR A 756 7.59 -46.55 130.11
N GLU A 757 6.87 -47.68 130.23
CA GLU A 757 6.28 -48.36 129.07
C GLU A 757 5.13 -47.55 128.44
N MET A 758 4.33 -46.85 129.25
CA MET A 758 3.27 -45.96 128.77
C MET A 758 3.82 -44.77 127.99
N ILE A 759 4.81 -44.05 128.54
CA ILE A 759 5.46 -42.91 127.87
C ILE A 759 6.06 -43.32 126.51
N ASN A 760 6.59 -44.54 126.38
CA ASN A 760 7.12 -45.05 125.13
C ASN A 760 6.04 -45.44 124.11
N LYS A 761 4.84 -45.85 124.56
CA LYS A 761 3.67 -46.03 123.68
C LYS A 761 3.13 -44.67 123.19
N ASP A 762 3.04 -43.68 124.06
CA ASP A 762 2.59 -42.32 123.71
C ASP A 762 3.54 -41.59 122.75
N LYS A 763 4.82 -41.96 122.69
CA LYS A 763 5.75 -41.51 121.64
C LYS A 763 5.40 -42.13 120.29
N LYS A 764 5.25 -43.46 120.23
CA LYS A 764 4.89 -44.18 118.99
C LYS A 764 3.54 -43.74 118.41
N ILE A 765 2.53 -43.48 119.26
CA ILE A 765 1.23 -42.97 118.82
C ILE A 765 1.41 -41.61 118.11
N ARG A 766 2.12 -40.65 118.72
CA ARG A 766 2.38 -39.33 118.12
C ARG A 766 3.23 -39.36 116.85
N GLU A 767 4.09 -40.38 116.69
CA GLU A 767 4.83 -40.61 115.44
C GLU A 767 3.90 -41.13 114.32
N ILE A 768 3.01 -42.09 114.64
CA ILE A 768 2.00 -42.61 113.71
C ILE A 768 0.99 -41.53 113.33
N GLU A 769 0.55 -40.68 114.26
CA GLU A 769 -0.35 -39.56 113.98
C GLU A 769 0.29 -38.51 113.05
N LYS A 770 1.58 -38.21 113.23
CA LYS A 770 2.34 -37.35 112.31
C LYS A 770 2.47 -37.98 110.92
N LEU A 771 2.75 -39.29 110.85
CA LEU A 771 2.78 -40.02 109.57
C LEU A 771 1.41 -40.00 108.88
N TYR A 772 0.34 -40.33 109.60
CA TYR A 772 -1.04 -40.33 109.09
C TYR A 772 -1.51 -38.95 108.61
N THR A 773 -1.26 -37.90 109.39
CA THR A 773 -1.62 -36.53 108.98
C THR A 773 -0.77 -36.02 107.81
N ASN A 774 0.49 -36.43 107.68
CA ASN A 774 1.29 -36.16 106.49
C ASN A 774 0.80 -36.95 105.27
N LEU A 775 0.47 -38.23 105.40
CA LEU A 775 -0.12 -39.05 104.32
C LEU A 775 -1.47 -38.48 103.86
N ARG A 776 -2.32 -38.03 104.79
CA ARG A 776 -3.59 -37.36 104.49
C ARG A 776 -3.38 -36.02 103.78
N LYS A 777 -2.34 -35.25 104.13
CA LYS A 777 -1.92 -34.02 103.42
C LYS A 777 -1.33 -34.28 102.03
N VAL A 778 -0.69 -35.44 101.81
CA VAL A 778 -0.20 -35.85 100.47
C VAL A 778 -1.36 -36.32 99.60
N LEU A 779 -2.26 -37.16 100.11
CA LEU A 779 -3.46 -37.62 99.41
C LEU A 779 -4.38 -36.44 99.04
N ALA A 780 -4.60 -35.49 99.94
CA ALA A 780 -5.36 -34.27 99.65
C ALA A 780 -4.66 -33.30 98.65
N LYS A 781 -3.41 -33.58 98.27
CA LYS A 781 -2.67 -32.88 97.21
C LYS A 781 -2.54 -33.69 95.92
N GLN A 782 -3.00 -34.95 95.89
CA GLN A 782 -3.06 -35.72 94.65
C GLN A 782 -4.34 -35.34 93.87
N PRO A 783 -4.24 -35.00 92.57
CA PRO A 783 -5.42 -34.73 91.76
C PRO A 783 -6.26 -36.00 91.60
N GLY A 784 -7.57 -35.89 91.81
CA GLY A 784 -8.52 -36.99 91.62
C GLY A 784 -8.48 -37.56 90.19
N PRO A 785 -8.99 -38.79 89.98
CA PRO A 785 -8.86 -39.50 88.70
C PRO A 785 -9.42 -38.71 87.51
N GLU A 786 -10.49 -37.93 87.71
CA GLU A 786 -11.06 -37.04 86.70
C GLU A 786 -10.08 -35.94 86.29
N ILE A 787 -9.46 -35.24 87.25
CA ILE A 787 -8.43 -34.23 87.00
C ILE A 787 -7.23 -34.88 86.29
N LEU A 788 -6.88 -36.12 86.63
CA LEU A 788 -5.81 -36.88 85.99
C LEU A 788 -6.17 -37.26 84.53
N VAL A 789 -7.44 -37.54 84.23
CA VAL A 789 -7.96 -37.70 82.87
C VAL A 789 -7.98 -36.37 82.10
N HIS A 790 -8.41 -35.26 82.72
CA HIS A 790 -8.37 -33.92 82.11
C HIS A 790 -6.94 -33.45 81.84
N LEU A 791 -5.99 -33.74 82.73
CA LEU A 791 -4.57 -33.47 82.55
C LEU A 791 -3.98 -34.34 81.43
N ASN A 792 -4.39 -35.60 81.31
CA ASN A 792 -4.00 -36.45 80.17
C ASN A 792 -4.66 -36.05 78.83
N LYS A 793 -5.87 -35.47 78.85
CA LYS A 793 -6.51 -34.88 77.66
C LYS A 793 -5.81 -33.59 77.23
N THR A 794 -5.54 -32.67 78.15
CA THR A 794 -4.82 -31.42 77.87
C THR A 794 -3.35 -31.66 77.50
N ARG A 795 -2.68 -32.64 78.12
CA ARG A 795 -1.31 -33.06 77.74
C ARG A 795 -1.26 -33.72 76.36
N ARG A 796 -2.31 -34.45 75.94
CA ARG A 796 -2.48 -34.87 74.54
C ARG A 796 -2.67 -33.66 73.62
N ALA A 797 -3.64 -32.80 73.88
CA ALA A 797 -3.89 -31.60 73.08
C ALA A 797 -2.66 -30.67 72.98
N LEU A 798 -1.83 -30.58 74.02
CA LEU A 798 -0.52 -29.88 74.01
C LEU A 798 0.55 -30.62 73.22
N ARG A 799 0.59 -31.95 73.24
CA ARG A 799 1.46 -32.75 72.37
C ARG A 799 1.04 -32.61 70.90
N ASP A 800 -0.25 -32.57 70.62
CA ASP A 800 -0.81 -32.49 69.27
C ASP A 800 -0.67 -31.05 68.71
N ARG A 801 -0.92 -30.01 69.52
CA ARG A 801 -0.52 -28.63 69.19
C ARG A 801 1.00 -28.49 69.08
N GLY A 802 1.79 -29.18 69.92
CA GLY A 802 3.25 -29.19 69.83
C GLY A 802 3.76 -29.87 68.56
N ASN A 803 3.09 -30.91 68.09
CA ASN A 803 3.39 -31.58 66.81
C ASN A 803 2.97 -30.69 65.62
N LYS A 804 1.80 -30.03 65.67
CA LYS A 804 1.41 -29.02 64.67
C LYS A 804 2.36 -27.82 64.66
N MET A 805 2.80 -27.35 65.83
CA MET A 805 3.83 -26.31 65.97
C MET A 805 5.16 -26.77 65.36
N LYS A 806 5.55 -28.04 65.55
CA LYS A 806 6.74 -28.61 64.90
C LYS A 806 6.58 -28.77 63.38
N SER A 807 5.38 -29.06 62.88
CA SER A 807 5.09 -29.04 61.44
C SER A 807 5.24 -27.63 60.90
N LEU A 808 4.54 -26.65 61.48
CA LEU A 808 4.63 -25.24 61.10
C LEU A 808 6.05 -24.67 61.23
N VAL A 809 6.82 -25.09 62.24
CA VAL A 809 8.25 -24.72 62.38
C VAL A 809 9.13 -25.46 61.38
N ALA A 810 8.79 -26.69 60.95
CA ALA A 810 9.49 -27.37 59.86
C ALA A 810 9.16 -26.76 58.49
N GLU A 811 7.90 -26.36 58.26
CA GLU A 811 7.43 -25.63 57.08
C GLU A 811 8.07 -24.24 57.02
N LEU A 812 8.09 -23.50 58.13
CA LEU A 812 8.76 -22.20 58.26
C LEU A 812 10.29 -22.33 58.14
N ASN A 813 10.91 -23.35 58.72
CA ASN A 813 12.34 -23.63 58.50
C ASN A 813 12.63 -24.13 57.09
N MET A 814 11.69 -24.76 56.38
CA MET A 814 11.82 -25.05 54.95
C MET A 814 11.71 -23.77 54.12
N ALA A 815 10.73 -22.91 54.40
CA ALA A 815 10.59 -21.61 53.74
C ALA A 815 11.84 -20.75 53.92
N ILE A 816 12.29 -20.57 55.17
CA ILE A 816 13.56 -19.92 55.52
C ILE A 816 14.73 -20.63 54.84
N SER A 817 14.81 -21.97 54.84
CA SER A 817 15.89 -22.69 54.14
C SER A 817 15.82 -22.55 52.61
N THR A 818 14.67 -22.30 52.00
CA THR A 818 14.55 -22.00 50.57
C THR A 818 14.90 -20.55 50.26
N GLU A 819 14.52 -19.61 51.11
CA GLU A 819 14.84 -18.19 51.02
C GLU A 819 16.33 -17.96 51.23
N HIS A 820 16.92 -18.51 52.31
CA HIS A 820 18.37 -18.54 52.52
C HIS A 820 19.10 -19.31 51.41
N LYS A 821 18.52 -20.36 50.79
CA LYS A 821 19.12 -20.98 49.59
C LYS A 821 19.12 -20.02 48.39
N PHE A 822 18.02 -19.29 48.19
CA PHE A 822 17.89 -18.31 47.11
C PHE A 822 18.85 -17.13 47.31
N GLU A 823 19.00 -16.63 48.55
CA GLU A 823 20.03 -15.65 48.91
C GLU A 823 21.44 -16.22 48.76
N ILE A 824 21.72 -17.43 49.22
CA ILE A 824 23.03 -18.08 49.03
C ILE A 824 23.35 -18.27 47.55
N ASP A 825 22.38 -18.62 46.70
CA ASP A 825 22.60 -18.78 45.26
C ASP A 825 22.65 -17.44 44.51
N LYS A 826 21.98 -16.39 45.01
CA LYS A 826 22.16 -14.99 44.59
C LYS A 826 23.58 -14.51 44.94
N ILE A 827 24.01 -14.70 46.18
CA ILE A 827 25.36 -14.38 46.67
C ILE A 827 26.40 -15.21 45.93
N LYS A 828 26.16 -16.49 45.58
CA LYS A 828 27.05 -17.27 44.70
C LYS A 828 27.10 -16.71 43.28
N LYS A 829 25.98 -16.24 42.71
CA LYS A 829 25.97 -15.58 41.39
C LYS A 829 26.77 -14.27 41.45
N GLU A 830 26.57 -13.44 42.47
CA GLU A 830 27.32 -12.20 42.69
C GLU A 830 28.81 -12.47 42.99
N LEU A 831 29.13 -13.53 43.74
CA LEU A 831 30.49 -14.03 43.99
C LEU A 831 31.14 -14.56 42.72
N ASN A 832 30.39 -15.22 41.83
CA ASN A 832 30.89 -15.70 40.55
C ASN A 832 31.05 -14.56 39.54
N ILE A 833 30.20 -13.53 39.57
CA ILE A 833 30.35 -12.29 38.79
C ILE A 833 31.57 -11.49 39.29
N THR A 834 31.77 -11.36 40.60
CA THR A 834 32.95 -10.70 41.16
C THR A 834 34.22 -11.53 40.99
N LYS A 835 34.16 -12.87 41.04
CA LYS A 835 35.27 -13.75 40.60
C LYS A 835 35.55 -13.58 39.12
N ALA A 836 34.54 -13.51 38.25
CA ALA A 836 34.75 -13.29 36.82
C ALA A 836 35.41 -11.92 36.54
N LYS A 837 34.97 -10.86 37.24
CA LYS A 837 35.61 -9.53 37.21
C LYS A 837 37.04 -9.58 37.75
N TYR A 838 37.28 -10.22 38.91
CA TYR A 838 38.60 -10.39 39.51
C TYR A 838 39.55 -11.21 38.63
N PHE A 839 39.09 -12.31 38.03
CA PHE A 839 39.89 -13.11 37.11
C PHE A 839 40.12 -12.39 35.78
N ALA A 840 39.17 -11.62 35.25
CA ALA A 840 39.40 -10.75 34.09
C ALA A 840 40.46 -9.67 34.40
N GLN A 841 40.41 -9.07 35.59
CA GLN A 841 41.35 -8.04 36.03
C GLN A 841 42.74 -8.61 36.36
N LYS A 842 42.81 -9.83 36.93
CA LYS A 842 44.05 -10.60 37.16
C LYS A 842 44.62 -11.21 35.87
N LYS A 843 43.80 -11.41 34.83
CA LYS A 843 44.23 -11.83 33.48
C LYS A 843 44.63 -10.63 32.60
N LYS A 844 44.21 -9.40 32.93
CA LYS A 844 44.86 -8.16 32.47
C LYS A 844 46.20 -7.90 33.18
N ASN A 845 46.26 -8.16 34.49
CA ASN A 845 47.42 -7.84 35.33
C ASN A 845 48.15 -9.10 35.85
N LEU A 846 48.88 -9.82 34.97
CA LEU A 846 50.19 -10.46 35.29
C LEU A 846 50.73 -11.36 34.15
N LYS A 847 51.94 -11.03 33.68
CA LYS A 847 52.90 -11.90 32.99
C LYS A 847 54.30 -11.26 33.16
N PRO A 848 55.38 -12.03 33.30
CA PRO A 848 55.63 -12.94 34.42
C PRO A 848 56.98 -12.68 35.11
N LEU A 849 57.19 -13.24 36.31
CA LEU A 849 58.47 -13.68 36.93
C LEU A 849 58.05 -14.31 38.29
N GLU A 850 58.15 -15.60 38.60
CA GLU A 850 59.24 -16.62 38.56
C GLU A 850 59.93 -16.82 39.92
N TYR A 851 60.31 -18.08 40.18
CA TYR A 851 61.15 -18.59 41.30
C TYR A 851 60.47 -18.56 42.70
N ILE A 852 60.62 -19.57 43.59
CA ILE A 852 61.45 -20.80 43.54
C ILE A 852 60.84 -21.96 44.39
N LYS A 853 61.20 -23.23 44.05
CA LYS A 853 61.40 -24.51 44.83
C LYS A 853 60.86 -24.66 46.29
N GLN A 854 60.52 -25.83 46.88
CA GLN A 854 60.52 -27.31 46.61
C GLN A 854 59.49 -27.94 47.64
N ILE A 855 58.67 -28.98 47.40
CA ILE A 855 58.89 -30.46 47.26
C ILE A 855 59.60 -31.09 48.50
N PRO A 856 59.20 -32.27 49.09
CA PRO A 856 58.08 -33.23 48.88
C PRO A 856 57.03 -33.23 50.04
N ALA A 857 55.86 -33.91 50.08
CA ALA A 857 55.48 -35.35 50.06
C ALA A 857 56.06 -36.19 51.25
N THR A 858 55.37 -37.12 51.95
CA THR A 858 54.11 -37.87 51.69
C THR A 858 53.53 -38.54 53.00
N LEU A 859 52.37 -39.24 52.90
CA LEU A 859 51.90 -40.42 53.69
C LEU A 859 51.13 -40.32 55.05
N THR A 860 49.81 -40.61 54.96
CA THR A 860 48.98 -41.57 55.75
C THR A 860 48.78 -41.58 57.29
N VAL A 861 47.47 -41.57 57.66
CA VAL A 861 46.77 -42.39 58.70
C VAL A 861 46.68 -41.91 60.18
N ASN A 862 45.45 -42.03 60.72
CA ASN A 862 44.94 -41.80 62.10
C ASN A 862 45.57 -42.76 63.15
N PRO A 863 45.46 -42.57 64.51
CA PRO A 863 44.33 -41.92 65.23
C PRO A 863 44.64 -41.15 66.56
N ASN A 864 43.56 -40.72 67.25
CA ASN A 864 43.38 -40.63 68.72
C ASN A 864 44.08 -39.56 69.61
N LYS A 865 43.26 -38.57 70.03
CA LYS A 865 42.78 -38.31 71.43
C LYS A 865 43.69 -37.67 72.53
N PHE A 866 43.02 -36.81 73.33
CA PHE A 866 43.32 -36.38 74.72
C PHE A 866 44.48 -35.38 74.97
N HIS A 867 44.56 -34.63 76.09
CA HIS A 867 43.84 -34.70 77.39
C HIS A 867 43.63 -33.31 78.08
N TYR A 868 43.28 -33.31 79.39
CA TYR A 868 43.03 -32.19 80.33
C TYR A 868 41.65 -31.48 80.21
N SER A 869 40.89 -31.10 81.26
CA SER A 869 40.58 -31.56 82.65
C SER A 869 40.14 -30.34 83.49
N GLY A 870 39.18 -30.38 84.42
CA GLY A 870 38.21 -31.40 84.84
C GLY A 870 36.94 -30.68 85.34
N PHE A 871 36.53 -30.59 86.61
CA PHE A 871 36.74 -31.30 87.90
C PHE A 871 35.80 -30.62 88.93
N ASP A 872 35.33 -31.19 90.05
CA ASP A 872 34.74 -32.50 90.36
C ASP A 872 33.82 -32.26 91.60
N VAL A 873 32.55 -32.68 91.67
CA VAL A 873 32.01 -34.04 91.88
C VAL A 873 32.32 -34.62 93.28
N ASN A 874 31.28 -34.91 94.09
CA ASN A 874 31.35 -35.92 95.16
C ASN A 874 29.99 -36.54 95.53
N ASN A 875 30.03 -37.70 96.19
CA ASN A 875 28.92 -38.66 96.37
C ASN A 875 28.58 -38.82 97.90
N PRO A 876 28.04 -39.91 98.53
CA PRO A 876 28.13 -41.35 98.16
C PRO A 876 26.92 -42.29 98.47
N THR A 877 26.80 -43.39 97.69
CA THR A 877 26.49 -44.81 98.11
C THR A 877 25.20 -45.18 98.91
N SER A 878 24.62 -46.39 98.83
CA SER A 878 24.94 -47.64 98.10
C SER A 878 23.83 -48.72 98.23
N LYS A 879 23.70 -49.58 97.19
CA LYS A 879 23.42 -51.05 97.27
C LYS A 879 22.04 -51.53 97.80
N ASP A 880 21.51 -52.72 97.43
CA ASP A 880 21.84 -53.67 96.35
C ASP A 880 20.65 -54.63 96.08
N SER A 881 20.54 -55.15 94.84
CA SER A 881 20.11 -56.54 94.49
C SER A 881 18.65 -57.01 94.74
N THR A 882 18.02 -57.92 93.98
CA THR A 882 18.28 -58.51 92.62
C THR A 882 17.06 -59.33 92.11
N ILE A 883 16.93 -59.47 90.77
CA ILE A 883 16.51 -60.68 89.99
C ILE A 883 15.08 -61.25 90.23
N SER A 884 14.13 -61.13 89.28
CA SER A 884 13.82 -62.01 88.10
C SER A 884 13.06 -63.32 88.45
N SER A 885 12.33 -64.03 87.57
CA SER A 885 12.23 -63.97 86.09
C SER A 885 10.84 -64.38 85.54
N THR A 886 10.49 -63.86 84.36
CA THR A 886 9.90 -64.53 83.17
C THR A 886 9.01 -65.79 83.30
N VAL A 887 7.82 -65.78 82.67
CA VAL A 887 7.41 -66.72 81.57
C VAL A 887 5.98 -66.41 81.02
N ILE A 888 5.91 -66.16 79.71
CA ILE A 888 4.94 -66.63 78.67
C ILE A 888 3.52 -67.06 79.17
N THR A 889 2.39 -66.55 78.65
CA THR A 889 1.88 -66.74 77.27
C THR A 889 0.72 -65.77 76.93
N GLN A 890 0.55 -65.48 75.63
CA GLN A 890 -0.52 -64.70 74.96
C GLN A 890 -0.53 -63.19 75.23
#